data_AF-A0A9P5US54-F1
#
_entry.id   AF-A0A9P5US54-F1
#
_cell.length_a   1.000
_cell.length_b   1.000
_cell.length_c   1.000
_cell.angle_alpha   90.00
_cell.angle_beta   90.00
_cell.angle_gamma   90.00
#
_symmetry.space_group_name_H-M   'P 1'
#
loop_
_entity.id
_entity.type
_entity.pdbx_description
1 polymer ?
#
loop_
_entity_poly.entity_id
_entity_poly.type
_entity_poly.pdbx_seq_one_letter_code
_entity_poly.pdbx_strand_id
1 'polypeptide(L)'
;STEIAEMVLLGPVLDNETYRRLLECATSAFSNAIMLDIDLLQGVVQLVQSAPPESLLPDDLVKILSILRVRLEGTHQQSSVHPFHLTLAVSRVLDVMADHKVKDLSRVVEHEPLSGVLSGMKGSSDPYLMYQACYAFQALQYVPDDETALQAVLRHSTGVVDGLVKVSAVFKLDVGAVLEGLGSLQEALGGAIGTAVTAYKGVCSLLESGRGVLESLQKGLGSGKKRPWYAAVRAANALAHAGQLKDLNRLIYEAPCRRDPLFQWGVCQLLGEVASDAVWEASVRQHAVNLLGELYNNDTKWGQDESVKTWMLSIMGQLAIIEDQAVSAASLALLKELKQDQGTASSVPYPLRNRLPLPTSSPILARVQNIPYVEYDLHLHKVQRLKESTQSVYIPPLAKPSLNARDEDLFPLMEKVQEFLESKRQVMLLLGDSGAGKSTFNRHLEQRLWTDYKQGDPIPLFINLPGIREPDDDLVTKQLTIYGFKDDQIQELKLHRQVILICDGYDESQQLVNLHKTNMLNQPKQWNTKMIISCRTQFLGPTYLDRFKPQPLDRYSSDSQDLFQEAVIAPFSMDQIRNYVEQYAKDPQTALWFQNQPVWSATEYMDKLAAIPNIMDLVKNPFLLTLALKALPRLVTSNKDLASIRVTRAGLYDMFIDQWLETNRLRLQSSALKDVEQEALNALIDDDFIAQGISYLLRLSAAIFKEQDGHPIVQYTHRQDKDTWKATFFGTDAEAKLLRDASPLMRSGNQYRFVHRSVLEYLLSCVIYNPTKDDKKFDPQAETAPSASQLLDTNNPLFQRDLLKEPSVIQFLSDRVKLSPDFERQLRGVVNLSKTDVSATIAATNAITILVKAGVYFNGADLRGIKIPGADLSGGQFDSTQLQGADLTGVNLSTSWLRQADMSDAHMEGVRFGELPYLEMDHYVNFCTYSPDGKMLGAA
;
A
#
# COMPACT_ATOMS: atom_id res chain seq x y z
N SER A 1 -0.81 23.32 -3.08
CA SER A 1 -1.49 22.84 -1.87
C SER A 1 -0.57 22.33 -0.76
N THR A 2 0.12 21.18 -0.89
CA THR A 2 0.79 20.50 0.25
C THR A 2 1.85 21.34 0.96
N GLU A 3 2.80 21.92 0.22
CA GLU A 3 3.87 22.78 0.79
C GLU A 3 3.29 24.02 1.50
N ILE A 4 2.19 24.58 0.97
CA ILE A 4 1.50 25.74 1.54
C ILE A 4 0.78 25.35 2.84
N ALA A 5 0.18 24.14 2.90
CA ALA A 5 -0.45 23.62 4.10
C ALA A 5 0.58 23.33 5.21
N GLU A 6 1.78 22.86 4.85
CA GLU A 6 2.90 22.67 5.79
C GLU A 6 3.45 24.00 6.32
N MET A 7 3.54 25.01 5.45
CA MET A 7 3.90 26.37 5.83
C MET A 7 2.92 26.95 6.86
N VAL A 8 1.62 26.81 6.64
CA VAL A 8 0.59 27.28 7.57
C VAL A 8 0.69 26.58 8.93
N LEU A 9 0.95 25.26 8.92
CA LEU A 9 1.15 24.47 10.14
C LEU A 9 2.34 24.94 10.98
N LEU A 10 3.40 25.41 10.33
CA LEU A 10 4.57 25.96 11.00
C LEU A 10 4.32 27.31 11.66
N GLY A 11 3.47 28.14 11.08
CA GLY A 11 3.28 29.54 11.50
C GLY A 11 3.21 29.73 13.02
N PRO A 12 2.31 29.03 13.74
CA PRO A 12 2.11 29.21 15.17
C PRO A 12 3.29 28.82 16.07
N VAL A 13 4.27 28.08 15.55
CA VAL A 13 5.39 27.50 16.33
C VAL A 13 6.74 28.09 16.00
N LEU A 14 6.81 29.01 15.03
CA LEU A 14 8.01 29.75 14.67
C LEU A 14 8.24 30.91 15.65
N ASP A 15 9.51 31.27 15.86
CA ASP A 15 9.87 32.52 16.53
C ASP A 15 9.43 33.74 15.68
N ASN A 16 9.28 34.89 16.33
CA ASN A 16 8.75 36.10 15.69
C ASN A 16 9.55 36.55 14.45
N GLU A 17 10.87 36.36 14.41
CA GLU A 17 11.69 36.78 13.26
C GLU A 17 11.45 35.84 12.07
N THR A 18 11.47 34.54 12.32
CA THR A 18 11.25 33.51 11.29
C THR A 18 9.83 33.53 10.76
N TYR A 19 8.84 33.73 11.63
CA TYR A 19 7.44 33.86 11.25
C TYR A 19 7.22 35.04 10.29
N ARG A 20 7.84 36.20 10.56
CA ARG A 20 7.67 37.39 9.72
C ARG A 20 8.36 37.26 8.36
N ARG A 21 9.52 36.59 8.30
CA ARG A 21 10.16 36.22 7.02
C ARG A 21 9.27 35.30 6.20
N LEU A 22 8.66 34.30 6.83
CA LEU A 22 7.75 33.37 6.18
C LEU A 22 6.53 34.11 5.60
N LEU A 23 5.90 34.97 6.41
CA LEU A 23 4.77 35.78 6.01
C LEU A 23 5.13 36.74 4.85
N GLU A 24 6.30 37.36 4.90
CA GLU A 24 6.79 38.23 3.82
C GLU A 24 7.02 37.44 2.53
N CYS A 25 7.67 36.28 2.59
CA CYS A 25 7.88 35.42 1.43
C CYS A 25 6.55 34.99 0.79
N ALA A 26 5.60 34.53 1.59
CA ALA A 26 4.28 34.10 1.12
C ALA A 26 3.51 35.27 0.48
N THR A 27 3.54 36.44 1.13
CA THR A 27 2.87 37.66 0.65
C THR A 27 3.50 38.16 -0.66
N SER A 28 4.83 38.14 -0.79
CA SER A 28 5.54 38.51 -2.01
C SER A 28 5.28 37.51 -3.15
N ALA A 29 5.27 36.20 -2.86
CA ALA A 29 4.94 35.19 -3.86
C ALA A 29 3.51 35.38 -4.40
N PHE A 30 2.55 35.65 -3.51
CA PHE A 30 1.17 35.95 -3.90
C PHE A 30 1.09 37.25 -4.73
N SER A 31 1.77 38.31 -4.31
CA SER A 31 1.80 39.60 -5.01
C SER A 31 2.38 39.48 -6.43
N ASN A 32 3.36 38.58 -6.65
CA ASN A 32 4.05 38.43 -7.94
C ASN A 32 3.41 37.41 -8.89
N ALA A 33 2.42 36.62 -8.43
CA ALA A 33 1.81 35.56 -9.23
C ALA A 33 1.02 36.11 -10.43
N ILE A 34 1.23 35.62 -11.66
CA ILE A 34 0.54 36.16 -12.85
C ILE A 34 -0.97 35.83 -12.82
N MET A 35 -1.33 34.63 -12.34
CA MET A 35 -2.72 34.18 -12.14
C MET A 35 -3.08 34.13 -10.65
N LEU A 36 -4.37 34.15 -10.32
CA LEU A 36 -4.84 34.03 -8.94
C LEU A 36 -4.67 32.57 -8.46
N ASP A 37 -3.65 32.33 -7.65
CA ASP A 37 -3.45 31.06 -6.94
C ASP A 37 -4.29 31.04 -5.66
N ILE A 38 -5.36 30.24 -5.66
CA ILE A 38 -6.33 30.14 -4.55
C ILE A 38 -5.71 29.45 -3.33
N ASP A 39 -4.84 28.44 -3.54
CA ASP A 39 -4.19 27.73 -2.45
C ASP A 39 -3.23 28.66 -1.70
N LEU A 40 -2.44 29.45 -2.45
CA LEU A 40 -1.49 30.41 -1.88
C LEU A 40 -2.22 31.55 -1.15
N LEU A 41 -3.32 32.05 -1.72
CA LEU A 41 -4.20 33.03 -1.07
C LEU A 41 -4.72 32.50 0.27
N GLN A 42 -5.25 31.27 0.29
CA GLN A 42 -5.71 30.63 1.52
C GLN A 42 -4.58 30.46 2.53
N GLY A 43 -3.39 30.05 2.09
CA GLY A 43 -2.20 29.92 2.93
C GLY A 43 -1.80 31.23 3.62
N VAL A 44 -1.75 32.34 2.88
CA VAL A 44 -1.44 33.67 3.44
C VAL A 44 -2.48 34.08 4.49
N VAL A 45 -3.77 33.89 4.19
CA VAL A 45 -4.86 34.23 5.12
C VAL A 45 -4.77 33.38 6.40
N GLN A 46 -4.49 32.08 6.27
CA GLN A 46 -4.36 31.19 7.42
C GLN A 46 -3.15 31.51 8.29
N LEU A 47 -2.01 31.89 7.70
CA LEU A 47 -0.87 32.40 8.47
C LEU A 47 -1.31 33.60 9.31
N VAL A 48 -1.89 34.62 8.68
CA VAL A 48 -2.38 35.83 9.37
C VAL A 48 -3.36 35.49 10.50
N GLN A 49 -4.28 34.54 10.31
CA GLN A 49 -5.24 34.13 11.33
C GLN A 49 -4.64 33.31 12.48
N SER A 50 -3.53 32.60 12.24
CA SER A 50 -2.90 31.68 13.19
C SER A 50 -1.61 32.25 13.80
N ALA A 51 -1.35 33.54 13.59
CA ALA A 51 -0.15 34.21 14.04
C ALA A 51 0.04 34.11 15.57
N PRO A 52 1.27 33.81 16.03
CA PRO A 52 1.61 33.91 17.46
C PRO A 52 1.34 35.32 18.02
N PRO A 53 1.02 35.47 19.32
CA PRO A 53 0.89 36.78 19.94
C PRO A 53 2.14 37.65 19.70
N GLU A 54 1.95 38.92 19.36
CA GLU A 54 3.03 39.91 19.07
C GLU A 54 3.87 39.66 17.80
N SER A 55 3.57 38.62 17.01
CA SER A 55 4.31 38.32 15.77
C SER A 55 3.85 39.12 14.54
N LEU A 56 2.60 39.59 14.52
CA LEU A 56 2.04 40.45 13.47
C LEU A 56 2.17 41.93 13.87
N LEU A 57 2.84 42.74 13.05
CA LEU A 57 2.75 44.19 13.20
C LEU A 57 1.60 44.78 12.37
N PRO A 58 1.05 45.94 12.80
CA PRO A 58 0.08 46.70 12.03
C PRO A 58 0.46 46.90 10.56
N ASP A 59 1.73 47.22 10.29
CA ASP A 59 2.25 47.45 8.93
C ASP A 59 2.17 46.19 8.03
N ASP A 60 2.33 44.99 8.60
CA ASP A 60 2.24 43.72 7.85
C ASP A 60 0.81 43.51 7.34
N LEU A 61 -0.18 43.79 8.19
CA LEU A 61 -1.60 43.66 7.86
C LEU A 61 -2.04 44.69 6.81
N VAL A 62 -1.56 45.94 6.93
CA VAL A 62 -1.82 46.99 5.93
C VAL A 62 -1.22 46.64 4.58
N LYS A 63 0.02 46.12 4.55
CA LYS A 63 0.68 45.66 3.32
C LYS A 63 -0.11 44.54 2.63
N ILE A 64 -0.55 43.53 3.38
CA ILE A 64 -1.36 42.42 2.85
C ILE A 64 -2.71 42.93 2.33
N LEU A 65 -3.38 43.81 3.08
CA LEU A 65 -4.67 44.39 2.67
C LEU A 65 -4.53 45.18 1.35
N SER A 66 -3.45 45.95 1.20
CA SER A 66 -3.17 46.72 -0.01
C SER A 66 -2.97 45.81 -1.24
N ILE A 67 -2.23 44.70 -1.08
CA ILE A 67 -2.02 43.71 -2.15
C ILE A 67 -3.35 43.05 -2.54
N LEU A 68 -4.17 42.66 -1.57
CA LEU A 68 -5.49 42.07 -1.81
C LEU A 68 -6.42 43.04 -2.54
N ARG A 69 -6.41 44.32 -2.15
CA ARG A 69 -7.20 45.36 -2.82
C ARG A 69 -6.78 45.53 -4.29
N VAL A 70 -5.49 45.69 -4.57
CA VAL A 70 -5.00 45.87 -5.95
C VAL A 70 -5.37 44.67 -6.82
N ARG A 71 -5.28 43.46 -6.29
CA ARG A 71 -5.72 42.23 -6.97
C ARG A 71 -7.23 42.21 -7.20
N LEU A 72 -8.02 42.62 -6.21
CA LEU A 72 -9.47 42.68 -6.30
C LEU A 72 -9.93 43.72 -7.35
N GLU A 73 -9.27 44.88 -7.42
CA GLU A 73 -9.51 45.92 -8.43
C GLU A 73 -9.15 45.44 -9.85
N GLY A 74 -8.05 44.68 -9.99
CA GLY A 74 -7.58 44.16 -11.28
C GLY A 74 -8.35 42.93 -11.80
N THR A 75 -9.25 42.35 -11.01
CA THR A 75 -9.98 41.13 -11.41
C THR A 75 -11.24 41.50 -12.22
N HIS A 76 -11.29 41.10 -13.50
CA HIS A 76 -12.40 41.40 -14.42
C HIS A 76 -13.73 40.72 -14.04
N GLN A 77 -14.86 41.39 -14.31
CA GLN A 77 -16.25 40.97 -14.02
C GLN A 77 -16.78 39.77 -14.83
N GLN A 78 -15.92 39.00 -15.52
CA GLN A 78 -16.36 37.89 -16.37
C GLN A 78 -16.72 36.62 -15.58
N SER A 79 -16.29 36.50 -14.32
CA SER A 79 -16.64 35.40 -13.41
C SER A 79 -16.77 35.92 -11.97
N SER A 80 -17.79 35.47 -11.23
CA SER A 80 -18.01 35.82 -9.82
C SER A 80 -17.12 35.04 -8.84
N VAL A 81 -16.46 33.97 -9.30
CA VAL A 81 -15.70 33.04 -8.43
C VAL A 81 -14.39 33.65 -7.92
N HIS A 82 -13.58 34.26 -8.78
CA HIS A 82 -12.32 34.88 -8.35
C HIS A 82 -12.53 36.11 -7.43
N PRO A 83 -13.45 37.04 -7.73
CA PRO A 83 -13.81 38.10 -6.79
C PRO A 83 -14.30 37.58 -5.44
N PHE A 84 -15.00 36.44 -5.41
CA PHE A 84 -15.45 35.83 -4.15
C PHE A 84 -14.27 35.42 -3.25
N HIS A 85 -13.29 34.69 -3.79
CA HIS A 85 -12.11 34.25 -3.02
C HIS A 85 -11.29 35.42 -2.49
N LEU A 86 -11.10 36.46 -3.30
CA LEU A 86 -10.39 37.68 -2.88
C LEU A 86 -11.17 38.46 -1.81
N THR A 87 -12.49 38.60 -1.97
CA THR A 87 -13.35 39.27 -0.98
C THR A 87 -13.42 38.49 0.34
N LEU A 88 -13.37 37.15 0.27
CA LEU A 88 -13.24 36.29 1.43
C LEU A 88 -11.92 36.53 2.15
N ALA A 89 -10.79 36.53 1.44
CA ALA A 89 -9.49 36.85 2.03
C ALA A 89 -9.46 38.24 2.68
N VAL A 90 -9.98 39.27 2.01
CA VAL A 90 -10.11 40.63 2.54
C VAL A 90 -10.89 40.65 3.85
N SER A 91 -12.04 39.96 3.92
CA SER A 91 -12.83 39.92 5.15
C SER A 91 -12.07 39.32 6.33
N ARG A 92 -11.29 38.25 6.10
CA ARG A 92 -10.54 37.57 7.15
C ARG A 92 -9.38 38.44 7.66
N VAL A 93 -8.67 39.13 6.77
CA VAL A 93 -7.62 40.07 7.16
C VAL A 93 -8.20 41.22 7.97
N LEU A 94 -9.34 41.79 7.54
CA LEU A 94 -10.03 42.87 8.27
C LEU A 94 -10.52 42.43 9.66
N ASP A 95 -11.01 41.19 9.80
CA ASP A 95 -11.37 40.63 11.11
C ASP A 95 -10.14 40.57 12.04
N VAL A 96 -8.99 40.12 11.53
CA VAL A 96 -7.72 40.06 12.29
C VAL A 96 -7.22 41.46 12.65
N MET A 97 -7.34 42.44 11.74
CA MET A 97 -7.00 43.85 12.00
C MET A 97 -7.88 44.46 13.11
N ALA A 98 -9.18 44.14 13.11
CA ALA A 98 -10.10 44.58 14.14
C ALA A 98 -9.74 43.98 15.52
N ASP A 99 -9.28 42.73 15.55
CA ASP A 99 -8.87 42.03 16.78
C ASP A 99 -7.56 42.54 17.36
N HIS A 100 -6.58 42.84 16.49
CA HIS A 100 -5.26 43.33 16.89
C HIS A 100 -5.21 44.85 17.12
N LYS A 101 -6.36 45.55 17.06
CA LYS A 101 -6.50 47.00 17.28
C LYS A 101 -5.51 47.82 16.45
N VAL A 102 -5.38 47.50 15.16
CA VAL A 102 -4.61 48.31 14.21
C VAL A 102 -5.12 49.75 14.28
N LYS A 103 -4.23 50.67 14.65
CA LYS A 103 -4.47 52.12 14.59
C LYS A 103 -3.74 52.63 13.36
N ASP A 104 -4.32 53.63 12.68
CA ASP A 104 -3.70 54.33 11.55
C ASP A 104 -3.87 53.69 10.15
N LEU A 105 -5.00 53.02 9.87
CA LEU A 105 -5.34 52.67 8.49
C LEU A 105 -5.62 53.95 7.68
N SER A 106 -4.86 54.22 6.62
CA SER A 106 -5.06 55.45 5.84
C SER A 106 -6.44 55.49 5.19
N ARG A 107 -7.23 56.52 5.52
CA ARG A 107 -8.56 56.76 4.95
C ARG A 107 -8.49 56.89 3.44
N VAL A 108 -7.53 57.67 2.96
CA VAL A 108 -7.38 58.05 1.55
C VAL A 108 -6.74 56.93 0.74
N VAL A 109 -5.71 56.27 1.30
CA VAL A 109 -4.92 55.29 0.54
C VAL A 109 -5.54 53.91 0.57
N GLU A 110 -6.16 53.48 1.67
CA GLU A 110 -6.61 52.08 1.83
C GLU A 110 -8.12 51.97 2.06
N HIS A 111 -8.69 52.73 3.00
CA HIS A 111 -10.07 52.55 3.41
C HIS A 111 -11.10 52.98 2.33
N GLU A 112 -10.97 54.18 1.76
CA GLU A 112 -11.93 54.71 0.78
C GLU A 112 -11.95 53.93 -0.55
N PRO A 113 -10.79 53.60 -1.16
CA PRO A 113 -10.76 52.77 -2.37
C PRO A 113 -11.37 51.38 -2.14
N LEU A 114 -11.00 50.70 -1.05
CA LEU A 114 -11.53 49.36 -0.73
C LEU A 114 -13.03 49.42 -0.43
N SER A 115 -13.50 50.44 0.30
CA SER A 115 -14.93 50.68 0.52
C SER A 115 -15.69 50.88 -0.79
N GLY A 116 -15.11 51.61 -1.75
CA GLY A 116 -15.66 51.81 -3.09
C GLY A 116 -15.82 50.48 -3.84
N VAL A 117 -14.75 49.70 -3.91
CA VAL A 117 -14.71 48.38 -4.57
C VAL A 117 -15.73 47.41 -3.95
N LEU A 118 -15.75 47.29 -2.62
CA LEU A 118 -16.70 46.44 -1.90
C LEU A 118 -18.14 46.91 -2.06
N SER A 119 -18.39 48.23 -2.09
CA SER A 119 -19.73 48.78 -2.29
C SER A 119 -20.32 48.46 -3.66
N GLY A 120 -19.49 48.43 -4.71
CA GLY A 120 -19.90 48.04 -6.06
C GLY A 120 -20.32 46.56 -6.15
N MET A 121 -19.74 45.68 -5.33
CA MET A 121 -20.04 44.25 -5.32
C MET A 121 -21.25 43.85 -4.48
N LYS A 122 -21.76 44.74 -3.62
CA LYS A 122 -23.01 44.48 -2.87
C LYS A 122 -24.25 44.34 -3.75
N GLY A 123 -24.19 44.79 -5.00
CA GLY A 123 -25.26 44.64 -6.00
C GLY A 123 -25.08 43.45 -6.95
N SER A 124 -24.13 42.55 -6.68
CA SER A 124 -23.88 41.37 -7.51
C SER A 124 -25.14 40.50 -7.67
N SER A 125 -25.38 39.99 -8.88
CA SER A 125 -26.43 38.99 -9.14
C SER A 125 -26.10 37.62 -8.55
N ASP A 126 -24.82 37.40 -8.19
CA ASP A 126 -24.38 36.22 -7.47
C ASP A 126 -24.54 36.43 -5.95
N PRO A 127 -25.44 35.66 -5.29
CA PRO A 127 -25.74 35.84 -3.87
C PRO A 127 -24.54 35.53 -2.95
N TYR A 128 -23.62 34.66 -3.37
CA TYR A 128 -22.42 34.30 -2.60
C TYR A 128 -21.43 35.46 -2.54
N LEU A 129 -21.13 36.04 -3.70
CA LEU A 129 -20.29 37.23 -3.80
C LEU A 129 -20.94 38.43 -3.09
N MET A 130 -22.25 38.61 -3.24
CA MET A 130 -23.01 39.66 -2.56
C MET A 130 -22.89 39.56 -1.04
N TYR A 131 -23.10 38.36 -0.48
CA TYR A 131 -22.94 38.12 0.96
C TYR A 131 -21.52 38.45 1.42
N GLN A 132 -20.53 37.91 0.73
CA GLN A 132 -19.12 38.07 1.10
C GLN A 132 -18.67 39.53 1.04
N ALA A 133 -19.12 40.29 0.03
CA ALA A 133 -18.87 41.72 -0.09
C ALA A 133 -19.57 42.53 1.02
N CYS A 134 -20.79 42.15 1.41
CA CYS A 134 -21.49 42.75 2.54
C CYS A 134 -20.75 42.51 3.86
N TYR A 135 -20.22 41.30 4.07
CA TYR A 135 -19.42 40.94 5.24
C TYR A 135 -18.11 41.73 5.29
N ALA A 136 -17.31 41.68 4.22
CA ALA A 136 -16.03 42.41 4.14
C ALA A 136 -16.23 43.92 4.33
N PHE A 137 -17.29 44.48 3.75
CA PHE A 137 -17.61 45.90 3.95
C PHE A 137 -17.93 46.22 5.41
N GLN A 138 -18.67 45.36 6.10
CA GLN A 138 -18.92 45.55 7.53
C GLN A 138 -17.64 45.42 8.34
N ALA A 139 -16.78 44.44 8.05
CA ALA A 139 -15.49 44.28 8.71
C ALA A 139 -14.61 45.53 8.60
N LEU A 140 -14.58 46.16 7.42
CA LEU A 140 -13.83 47.40 7.18
C LEU A 140 -14.29 48.53 8.12
N GLN A 141 -15.59 48.65 8.42
CA GLN A 141 -16.10 49.68 9.33
C GLN A 141 -15.68 49.48 10.80
N TYR A 142 -15.17 48.30 11.16
CA TYR A 142 -14.70 48.02 12.52
C TYR A 142 -13.18 48.24 12.68
N VAL A 143 -12.45 48.52 11.60
CA VAL A 143 -11.03 48.91 11.64
C VAL A 143 -10.94 50.44 11.71
N PRO A 144 -10.32 51.04 12.75
CA PRO A 144 -10.13 52.49 12.84
C PRO A 144 -9.24 53.01 11.70
N ASP A 145 -9.62 54.15 11.11
CA ASP A 145 -8.80 54.88 10.15
C ASP A 145 -8.11 56.10 10.79
N ASP A 146 -7.27 56.79 10.02
CA ASP A 146 -6.57 58.02 10.42
C ASP A 146 -7.47 59.28 10.45
N GLU A 147 -8.79 59.14 10.21
CA GLU A 147 -9.74 60.24 10.19
C GLU A 147 -10.33 60.50 11.59
N THR A 148 -10.14 61.72 12.10
CA THR A 148 -10.76 62.13 13.37
C THR A 148 -12.28 62.31 13.22
N ALA A 149 -13.04 62.14 14.29
CA ALA A 149 -14.49 62.36 14.30
C ALA A 149 -14.90 63.76 13.78
N LEU A 150 -14.04 64.78 13.97
CA LEU A 150 -14.24 66.14 13.47
C LEU A 150 -14.05 66.23 11.95
N GLN A 151 -13.05 65.54 11.39
CA GLN A 151 -12.80 65.48 9.95
C GLN A 151 -13.94 64.75 9.20
N ALA A 152 -14.46 63.67 9.78
CA ALA A 152 -15.61 62.95 9.24
C ALA A 152 -16.88 63.82 9.19
N VAL A 153 -17.12 64.65 10.21
CA VAL A 153 -18.26 65.59 10.25
C VAL A 153 -18.11 66.69 9.20
N LEU A 154 -16.91 67.26 9.04
CA LEU A 154 -16.63 68.33 8.08
C LEU A 154 -16.76 67.86 6.61
N ARG A 155 -16.49 66.58 6.34
CA ARG A 155 -16.59 65.98 4.99
C ARG A 155 -18.03 65.72 4.55
N HIS A 156 -18.95 65.48 5.49
CA HIS A 156 -20.37 65.24 5.21
C HIS A 156 -21.26 66.49 5.33
N SER A 157 -20.71 67.63 5.79
CA SER A 157 -21.44 68.89 5.94
C SER A 157 -21.34 69.77 4.69
N THR A 158 -21.92 69.37 3.57
CA THR A 158 -22.21 70.30 2.48
C THR A 158 -23.61 70.88 2.68
N GLY A 159 -23.67 71.99 3.43
CA GLY A 159 -24.79 72.92 3.45
C GLY A 159 -25.68 72.88 4.68
N VAL A 160 -25.31 73.63 5.73
CA VAL A 160 -26.15 74.61 6.45
C VAL A 160 -25.19 75.50 7.27
N VAL A 161 -24.94 76.71 6.79
CA VAL A 161 -24.13 77.74 7.46
C VAL A 161 -24.88 78.45 8.61
N ASP A 162 -26.14 78.12 8.89
CA ASP A 162 -27.02 78.95 9.74
C ASP A 162 -27.43 78.33 11.10
N GLY A 163 -26.93 77.14 11.44
CA GLY A 163 -27.32 76.43 12.68
C GLY A 163 -26.35 76.57 13.86
N LEU A 164 -25.15 77.11 13.64
CA LEU A 164 -24.05 77.04 14.62
C LEU A 164 -24.11 78.07 15.76
N VAL A 165 -25.03 79.05 15.70
CA VAL A 165 -25.11 80.15 16.68
C VAL A 165 -26.09 79.87 17.85
N LYS A 166 -26.83 78.75 17.84
CA LYS A 166 -27.90 78.51 18.84
C LYS A 166 -27.74 77.30 19.78
N VAL A 167 -26.64 76.56 19.72
CA VAL A 167 -26.46 75.36 20.58
C VAL A 167 -25.36 75.54 21.65
N SER A 168 -24.71 76.70 21.72
CA SER A 168 -23.65 76.99 22.72
C SER A 168 -24.14 77.29 24.15
N ALA A 169 -25.41 77.08 24.49
CA ALA A 169 -25.97 77.51 25.78
C ALA A 169 -26.69 76.44 26.63
N VAL A 170 -26.83 75.19 26.19
CA VAL A 170 -27.54 74.16 26.99
C VAL A 170 -26.84 72.82 26.83
N PHE A 171 -26.58 72.18 27.98
CA PHE A 171 -25.83 70.93 28.20
C PHE A 171 -24.33 71.09 28.43
N LYS A 172 -23.98 71.22 29.72
CA LYS A 172 -22.77 70.63 30.29
C LYS A 172 -22.74 69.14 29.95
N LEU A 173 -22.09 68.79 28.84
CA LEU A 173 -21.72 67.42 28.51
C LEU A 173 -20.31 67.21 29.03
N ASP A 174 -20.18 66.33 30.01
CA ASP A 174 -18.88 65.86 30.47
C ASP A 174 -18.32 64.89 29.42
N VAL A 175 -17.50 65.44 28.53
CA VAL A 175 -16.84 64.71 27.44
C VAL A 175 -15.87 63.65 28.00
N GLY A 176 -15.39 63.82 29.24
CA GLY A 176 -14.54 62.84 29.93
C GLY A 176 -15.27 61.54 30.23
N ALA A 177 -16.51 61.62 30.73
CA ALA A 177 -17.32 60.44 31.03
C ALA A 177 -17.75 59.65 29.77
N VAL A 178 -17.91 60.33 28.64
CA VAL A 178 -18.23 59.70 27.34
C VAL A 178 -16.99 59.00 26.74
N LEU A 179 -15.80 59.58 26.92
CA LEU A 179 -14.53 58.97 26.49
C LEU A 179 -14.12 57.78 27.38
N GLU A 180 -14.38 57.82 28.69
CA GLU A 180 -14.22 56.66 29.58
C GLU A 180 -15.22 55.52 29.26
N GLY A 181 -16.45 55.87 28.87
CA GLY A 181 -17.44 54.91 28.39
C GLY A 181 -17.06 54.22 27.06
N LEU A 182 -16.33 54.91 26.18
CA LEU A 182 -15.79 54.33 24.94
C LEU A 182 -14.48 53.55 25.15
N GLY A 183 -13.64 53.98 26.09
CA GLY A 183 -12.42 53.28 26.49
C GLY A 183 -12.71 51.92 27.13
N SER A 184 -13.71 51.87 28.03
CA SER A 184 -14.19 50.63 28.66
C SER A 184 -14.80 49.63 27.67
N LEU A 185 -15.35 50.13 26.55
CA LEU A 185 -15.83 49.34 25.41
C LEU A 185 -14.71 48.67 24.61
N GLN A 186 -13.53 49.31 24.54
CA GLN A 186 -12.36 48.79 23.85
C GLN A 186 -11.52 47.85 24.74
N GLU A 187 -11.59 48.00 26.05
CA GLU A 187 -10.98 47.08 27.03
C GLU A 187 -11.78 45.76 27.16
N ALA A 188 -13.11 45.80 27.16
CA ALA A 188 -13.95 44.60 27.29
C ALA A 188 -13.84 43.63 26.10
N LEU A 189 -13.43 44.12 24.92
CA LEU A 189 -13.22 43.32 23.70
C LEU A 189 -11.75 42.91 23.48
N GLY A 190 -10.81 43.43 24.29
CA GLY A 190 -9.36 43.28 24.05
C GLY A 190 -8.62 42.27 24.93
N GLY A 191 -9.33 41.44 25.72
CA GLY A 191 -8.70 40.48 26.63
C GLY A 191 -8.45 39.11 25.99
N ALA A 192 -7.20 38.66 25.99
CA ALA A 192 -6.77 37.33 25.51
C ALA A 192 -7.54 36.17 26.17
N ILE A 193 -8.07 35.25 25.34
CA ILE A 193 -8.49 33.83 25.50
C ILE A 193 -9.28 33.41 26.78
N GLY A 194 -9.42 34.25 27.80
CA GLY A 194 -9.93 33.86 29.12
C GLY A 194 -11.42 34.06 29.36
N THR A 195 -12.20 34.68 28.47
CA THR A 195 -13.55 35.11 28.85
C THR A 195 -14.58 35.12 27.71
N ALA A 196 -14.76 34.01 27.02
CA ALA A 196 -15.85 33.91 26.03
C ALA A 196 -17.27 34.03 26.67
N VAL A 197 -17.38 33.86 27.99
CA VAL A 197 -18.59 34.19 28.79
C VAL A 197 -18.81 35.71 28.97
N THR A 198 -17.76 36.55 29.00
CA THR A 198 -17.93 38.02 29.05
C THR A 198 -18.18 38.61 27.67
N ALA A 199 -17.70 37.99 26.59
CA ALA A 199 -18.04 38.39 25.22
C ALA A 199 -19.55 38.22 24.95
N TYR A 200 -20.14 37.10 25.37
CA TYR A 200 -21.59 36.86 25.30
C TYR A 200 -22.39 37.91 26.08
N LYS A 201 -22.04 38.20 27.35
CA LYS A 201 -22.71 39.23 28.15
C LYS A 201 -22.48 40.65 27.63
N GLY A 202 -21.28 40.93 27.11
CA GLY A 202 -20.90 42.22 26.51
C GLY A 202 -21.71 42.53 25.25
N VAL A 203 -21.85 41.56 24.34
CA VAL A 203 -22.65 41.70 23.12
C VAL A 203 -24.15 41.89 23.44
N CYS A 204 -24.70 41.13 24.39
CA CYS A 204 -26.08 41.33 24.85
C CYS A 204 -26.27 42.70 25.52
N SER A 205 -25.33 43.16 26.34
CA SER A 205 -25.40 44.48 26.99
C SER A 205 -25.29 45.65 26.01
N LEU A 206 -24.51 45.52 24.93
CA LEU A 206 -24.41 46.48 23.84
C LEU A 206 -25.71 46.62 23.04
N LEU A 207 -26.42 45.50 22.85
CA LEU A 207 -27.71 45.46 22.16
C LEU A 207 -28.83 46.08 22.99
N GLU A 208 -28.71 46.08 24.32
CA GLU A 208 -29.69 46.67 25.25
C GLU A 208 -29.39 48.14 25.59
N SER A 209 -28.12 48.51 25.84
CA SER A 209 -27.71 49.87 26.23
C SER A 209 -27.68 50.88 25.07
N GLY A 210 -27.58 50.42 23.82
CA GLY A 210 -27.49 51.28 22.63
C GLY A 210 -28.82 51.88 22.14
N ARG A 211 -29.97 51.51 22.70
CA ARG A 211 -31.28 52.01 22.23
C ARG A 211 -31.53 53.49 22.52
N GLY A 212 -31.00 54.04 23.62
CA GLY A 212 -31.35 55.39 24.08
C GLY A 212 -30.45 56.52 23.55
N VAL A 213 -29.19 56.24 23.22
CA VAL A 213 -28.20 57.28 22.86
C VAL A 213 -28.02 57.42 21.34
N LEU A 214 -28.36 56.39 20.56
CA LEU A 214 -28.23 56.41 19.09
C LEU A 214 -29.37 57.11 18.35
N GLU A 215 -30.56 57.26 18.95
CA GLU A 215 -31.68 57.95 18.29
C GLU A 215 -31.42 59.46 18.14
N SER A 216 -30.64 60.08 19.02
CA SER A 216 -30.29 61.50 18.94
C SER A 216 -29.24 61.83 17.87
N LEU A 217 -28.47 60.83 17.41
CA LEU A 217 -27.51 60.96 16.30
C LEU A 217 -28.09 60.47 14.95
N GLN A 218 -29.33 59.97 14.95
CA GLN A 218 -29.93 59.21 13.85
C GLN A 218 -30.34 60.05 12.63
N LYS A 219 -30.26 61.39 12.70
CA LYS A 219 -30.66 62.30 11.61
C LYS A 219 -29.49 62.99 10.88
N GLY A 220 -28.22 62.77 11.27
CA GLY A 220 -27.10 63.61 10.80
C GLY A 220 -26.05 63.00 9.86
N LEU A 221 -25.86 61.68 9.79
CA LEU A 221 -24.68 61.11 9.10
C LEU A 221 -25.07 59.91 8.21
N GLY A 222 -24.98 60.11 6.90
CA GLY A 222 -25.06 59.05 5.89
C GLY A 222 -23.73 58.30 5.76
N SER A 223 -23.81 57.06 5.26
CA SER A 223 -22.71 56.11 4.94
C SER A 223 -21.79 55.65 6.10
N GLY A 224 -21.97 54.39 6.57
CA GLY A 224 -21.03 53.72 7.49
C GLY A 224 -21.61 53.09 8.78
N LYS A 225 -22.92 52.81 8.85
CA LYS A 225 -23.51 52.23 10.09
C LYS A 225 -23.01 50.79 10.35
N LYS A 226 -22.33 50.57 11.47
CA LYS A 226 -21.99 49.25 12.04
C LYS A 226 -23.27 48.44 12.27
N ARG A 227 -23.38 47.27 11.65
CA ARG A 227 -24.59 46.43 11.73
C ARG A 227 -24.47 45.38 12.84
N PRO A 228 -25.54 45.16 13.63
CA PRO A 228 -25.55 44.14 14.68
C PRO A 228 -25.29 42.71 14.19
N TRP A 229 -25.76 42.36 12.99
CA TRP A 229 -25.63 41.01 12.46
C TRP A 229 -24.17 40.59 12.27
N TYR A 230 -23.29 41.51 11.85
CA TYR A 230 -21.88 41.22 11.62
C TYR A 230 -21.18 40.88 12.93
N ALA A 231 -21.39 41.69 13.98
CA ALA A 231 -20.83 41.43 15.30
C ALA A 231 -21.33 40.09 15.88
N ALA A 232 -22.60 39.75 15.63
CA ALA A 232 -23.15 38.47 16.05
C ALA A 232 -22.55 37.29 15.28
N VAL A 233 -22.34 37.37 13.96
CA VAL A 233 -21.65 36.31 13.19
C VAL A 233 -20.20 36.15 13.65
N ARG A 234 -19.50 37.26 13.95
CA ARG A 234 -18.15 37.22 14.52
C ARG A 234 -18.11 36.52 15.89
N ALA A 235 -19.05 36.84 16.76
CA ALA A 235 -19.20 36.17 18.05
C ALA A 235 -19.50 34.67 17.87
N ALA A 236 -20.37 34.30 16.92
CA ALA A 236 -20.64 32.90 16.59
C ALA A 236 -19.36 32.17 16.16
N ASN A 237 -18.56 32.78 15.29
CA ASN A 237 -17.30 32.21 14.83
C ASN A 237 -16.30 32.02 15.98
N ALA A 238 -16.17 33.01 16.87
CA ALA A 238 -15.30 32.92 18.05
C ALA A 238 -15.75 31.82 19.03
N LEU A 239 -17.05 31.71 19.30
CA LEU A 239 -17.62 30.67 20.18
C LEU A 239 -17.43 29.26 19.61
N ALA A 240 -17.59 29.11 18.29
CA ALA A 240 -17.30 27.86 17.60
C ALA A 240 -15.82 27.47 17.81
N HIS A 241 -14.88 28.38 17.50
CA HIS A 241 -13.44 28.13 17.66
C HIS A 241 -13.01 27.85 19.10
N ALA A 242 -13.69 28.44 20.09
CA ALA A 242 -13.44 28.18 21.51
C ALA A 242 -14.10 26.89 22.03
N GLY A 243 -14.80 26.13 21.18
CA GLY A 243 -15.52 24.91 21.57
C GLY A 243 -16.75 25.16 22.46
N GLN A 244 -17.23 26.40 22.55
CA GLN A 244 -18.35 26.80 23.40
C GLN A 244 -19.71 26.59 22.72
N LEU A 245 -19.99 25.34 22.38
CA LEU A 245 -21.17 24.97 21.56
C LEU A 245 -22.51 25.32 22.21
N LYS A 246 -22.59 25.32 23.55
CA LYS A 246 -23.80 25.72 24.29
C LYS A 246 -24.12 27.20 24.10
N ASP A 247 -23.12 28.06 24.21
CA ASP A 247 -23.27 29.50 24.04
C ASP A 247 -23.46 29.87 22.56
N LEU A 248 -22.84 29.13 21.64
CA LEU A 248 -23.09 29.22 20.21
C LEU A 248 -24.57 28.94 19.88
N ASN A 249 -25.12 27.82 20.36
CA ASN A 249 -26.54 27.49 20.16
C ASN A 249 -27.44 28.58 20.75
N ARG A 250 -27.12 29.07 21.94
CA ARG A 250 -27.87 30.17 22.56
C ARG A 250 -27.87 31.43 21.70
N LEU A 251 -26.72 31.83 21.17
CA LEU A 251 -26.60 32.98 20.27
C LEU A 251 -27.44 32.80 19.00
N ILE A 252 -27.40 31.62 18.37
CA ILE A 252 -28.17 31.30 17.16
C ILE A 252 -29.67 31.49 17.38
N TYR A 253 -30.20 31.05 18.53
CA TYR A 253 -31.63 31.14 18.83
C TYR A 253 -32.07 32.46 19.47
N GLU A 254 -31.21 33.14 20.24
CA GLU A 254 -31.58 34.30 21.05
C GLU A 254 -31.13 35.66 20.47
N ALA A 255 -30.25 35.68 19.45
CA ALA A 255 -29.73 36.93 18.90
C ALA A 255 -30.86 37.86 18.38
N PRO A 256 -30.83 39.17 18.71
CA PRO A 256 -31.83 40.14 18.21
C PRO A 256 -31.86 40.24 16.68
N CYS A 257 -30.74 39.96 16.02
CA CYS A 257 -30.60 39.93 14.56
C CYS A 257 -30.91 38.55 13.94
N ARG A 258 -31.47 37.58 14.68
CA ARG A 258 -31.72 36.22 14.16
C ARG A 258 -32.63 36.15 12.93
N ARG A 259 -33.40 37.20 12.65
CA ARG A 259 -34.27 37.33 11.47
C ARG A 259 -33.59 38.02 10.28
N ASP A 260 -32.39 38.56 10.48
CA ASP A 260 -31.61 39.21 9.41
C ASP A 260 -31.07 38.12 8.47
N PRO A 261 -31.37 38.15 7.16
CA PRO A 261 -30.88 37.15 6.22
C PRO A 261 -29.35 37.03 6.22
N LEU A 262 -28.61 38.14 6.38
CA LEU A 262 -27.14 38.11 6.40
C LEU A 262 -26.59 37.45 7.68
N PHE A 263 -27.30 37.54 8.80
CA PHE A 263 -26.96 36.76 9.99
C PHE A 263 -27.13 35.26 9.74
N GLN A 264 -28.28 34.87 9.18
CA GLN A 264 -28.60 33.47 8.89
C GLN A 264 -27.60 32.87 7.89
N TRP A 265 -27.27 33.60 6.81
CA TRP A 265 -26.22 33.23 5.85
C TRP A 265 -24.88 32.92 6.53
N GLY A 266 -24.44 33.80 7.44
CA GLY A 266 -23.17 33.63 8.14
C GLY A 266 -23.13 32.43 9.09
N VAL A 267 -24.24 32.16 9.77
CA VAL A 267 -24.34 30.98 10.63
C VAL A 267 -24.40 29.69 9.80
N CYS A 268 -25.12 29.67 8.67
CA CYS A 268 -25.13 28.52 7.75
C CYS A 268 -23.72 28.22 7.20
N GLN A 269 -22.99 29.27 6.79
CA GLN A 269 -21.59 29.16 6.37
C GLN A 269 -20.72 28.55 7.48
N LEU A 270 -20.85 29.05 8.72
CA LEU A 270 -20.11 28.54 9.88
C LEU A 270 -20.39 27.05 10.16
N LEU A 271 -21.66 26.62 10.10
CA LEU A 271 -22.02 25.21 10.31
C LEU A 271 -21.50 24.31 9.18
N GLY A 272 -21.53 24.77 7.93
CA GLY A 272 -20.93 24.07 6.80
C GLY A 272 -19.40 23.95 6.91
N GLU A 273 -18.72 24.99 7.38
CA GLU A 273 -17.29 24.98 7.70
C GLU A 273 -16.97 23.94 8.78
N VAL A 274 -17.71 23.94 9.89
CA VAL A 274 -17.52 22.96 10.98
C VAL A 274 -17.75 21.53 10.50
N ALA A 275 -18.81 21.27 9.72
CA ALA A 275 -19.13 19.93 9.22
C ALA A 275 -18.09 19.40 8.21
N SER A 276 -17.54 20.28 7.37
CA SER A 276 -16.58 19.90 6.32
C SER A 276 -15.14 19.75 6.81
N ASP A 277 -14.77 20.35 7.95
CA ASP A 277 -13.40 20.35 8.46
C ASP A 277 -13.11 19.18 9.41
N ALA A 278 -12.16 18.32 9.02
CA ALA A 278 -11.74 17.14 9.77
C ALA A 278 -10.96 17.44 11.07
N VAL A 279 -10.64 18.71 11.35
CA VAL A 279 -10.08 19.14 12.65
C VAL A 279 -11.09 18.92 13.79
N TRP A 280 -12.40 18.95 13.50
CA TRP A 280 -13.45 18.72 14.49
C TRP A 280 -13.75 17.22 14.67
N GLU A 281 -14.11 16.82 15.89
CA GLU A 281 -14.56 15.45 16.16
C GLU A 281 -15.75 15.07 15.27
N ALA A 282 -15.81 13.81 14.82
CA ALA A 282 -16.88 13.31 13.95
C ALA A 282 -18.29 13.55 14.54
N SER A 283 -18.43 13.45 15.87
CA SER A 283 -19.66 13.74 16.61
C SER A 283 -20.11 15.20 16.47
N VAL A 284 -19.18 16.16 16.59
CA VAL A 284 -19.43 17.61 16.45
C VAL A 284 -19.80 17.95 15.00
N ARG A 285 -19.07 17.36 14.05
CA ARG A 285 -19.33 17.52 12.61
C ARG A 285 -20.72 17.02 12.23
N GLN A 286 -21.10 15.85 12.72
CA GLN A 286 -22.44 15.30 12.54
C GLN A 286 -23.51 16.19 13.21
N HIS A 287 -23.23 16.74 14.39
CA HIS A 287 -24.15 17.65 15.07
C HIS A 287 -24.38 18.96 14.29
N ALA A 288 -23.36 19.50 13.62
CA ALA A 288 -23.49 20.67 12.77
C ALA A 288 -24.42 20.41 11.56
N VAL A 289 -24.33 19.21 10.97
CA VAL A 289 -25.26 18.77 9.90
C VAL A 289 -26.69 18.65 10.42
N ASN A 290 -26.88 18.05 11.60
CA ASN A 290 -28.19 17.91 12.21
C ASN A 290 -28.81 19.28 12.53
N LEU A 291 -28.03 20.21 13.08
CA LEU A 291 -28.48 21.56 13.39
C LEU A 291 -28.91 22.35 12.14
N LEU A 292 -28.20 22.17 11.00
CA LEU A 292 -28.65 22.72 9.71
C LEU A 292 -30.04 22.17 9.33
N GLY A 293 -30.27 20.86 9.50
CA GLY A 293 -31.57 20.24 9.28
C GLY A 293 -32.67 20.77 10.21
N GLU A 294 -32.37 20.96 11.50
CA GLU A 294 -33.30 21.51 12.48
C GLU A 294 -33.69 22.97 12.15
N LEU A 295 -32.72 23.80 11.78
CA LEU A 295 -32.96 25.19 11.39
C LEU A 295 -33.77 25.30 10.09
N TYR A 296 -33.66 24.30 9.20
CA TYR A 296 -34.44 24.23 7.96
C TYR A 296 -35.91 23.85 8.22
N ASN A 297 -36.15 22.87 9.09
CA ASN A 297 -37.47 22.24 9.28
C ASN A 297 -38.31 22.84 10.42
N ASN A 298 -37.69 23.24 11.53
CA ASN A 298 -38.39 23.39 12.81
C ASN A 298 -38.47 24.82 13.35
N ASP A 299 -37.72 25.79 12.79
CA ASP A 299 -37.75 27.18 13.26
C ASP A 299 -38.49 28.12 12.30
N THR A 300 -39.72 28.49 12.68
CA THR A 300 -40.58 29.44 11.94
C THR A 300 -39.95 30.82 11.69
N LYS A 301 -38.84 31.18 12.34
CA LYS A 301 -38.14 32.47 12.19
C LYS A 301 -36.87 32.37 11.34
N TRP A 302 -36.46 31.16 10.94
CA TRP A 302 -35.31 30.87 10.09
C TRP A 302 -35.74 30.47 8.67
N GLY A 303 -34.96 30.84 7.65
CA GLY A 303 -35.21 30.43 6.27
C GLY A 303 -36.51 30.98 5.67
N GLN A 304 -37.01 32.11 6.15
CA GLN A 304 -38.12 32.84 5.50
C GLN A 304 -37.67 33.52 4.20
N ASP A 305 -36.37 33.77 4.07
CA ASP A 305 -35.73 34.24 2.84
C ASP A 305 -35.37 33.03 1.96
N GLU A 306 -35.80 33.06 0.71
CA GLU A 306 -35.56 31.98 -0.26
C GLU A 306 -34.06 31.77 -0.52
N SER A 307 -33.26 32.83 -0.48
CA SER A 307 -31.80 32.74 -0.67
C SER A 307 -31.11 31.94 0.44
N VAL A 308 -31.58 32.05 1.69
CA VAL A 308 -31.06 31.32 2.84
C VAL A 308 -31.38 29.83 2.72
N LYS A 309 -32.59 29.47 2.31
CA LYS A 309 -33.00 28.06 2.12
C LYS A 309 -32.22 27.39 1.00
N THR A 310 -32.07 28.07 -0.12
CA THR A 310 -31.25 27.58 -1.24
C THR A 310 -29.80 27.38 -0.80
N TRP A 311 -29.28 28.28 0.04
CA TRP A 311 -27.93 28.14 0.58
C TRP A 311 -27.78 26.92 1.50
N MET A 312 -28.72 26.70 2.43
CA MET A 312 -28.70 25.53 3.31
C MET A 312 -28.73 24.21 2.54
N LEU A 313 -29.56 24.11 1.50
CA LEU A 313 -29.63 22.93 0.64
C LEU A 313 -28.31 22.71 -0.13
N SER A 314 -27.70 23.78 -0.64
CA SER A 314 -26.40 23.73 -1.30
C SER A 314 -25.30 23.22 -0.36
N ILE A 315 -25.25 23.72 0.89
CA ILE A 315 -24.31 23.22 1.91
C ILE A 315 -24.51 21.71 2.12
N MET A 316 -25.74 21.26 2.34
CA MET A 316 -26.04 19.84 2.56
C MET A 316 -25.68 18.97 1.35
N GLY A 317 -25.94 19.46 0.13
CA GLY A 317 -25.54 18.80 -1.11
C GLY A 317 -24.02 18.63 -1.23
N GLN A 318 -23.24 19.65 -0.88
CA GLN A 318 -21.78 19.56 -0.86
C GLN A 318 -21.29 18.58 0.23
N LEU A 319 -21.89 18.59 1.43
CA LEU A 319 -21.52 17.69 2.53
C LEU A 319 -21.85 16.22 2.25
N ALA A 320 -22.84 15.94 1.40
CA ALA A 320 -23.21 14.59 1.00
C ALA A 320 -22.13 13.88 0.16
N ILE A 321 -21.24 14.63 -0.49
CA ILE A 321 -20.21 14.13 -1.42
C ILE A 321 -18.84 13.97 -0.72
N ILE A 322 -18.73 14.35 0.56
CA ILE A 322 -17.47 14.25 1.33
C ILE A 322 -17.15 12.78 1.64
N GLU A 323 -15.86 12.41 1.63
CA GLU A 323 -15.36 11.03 1.85
C GLU A 323 -15.73 10.44 3.23
N ASP A 324 -16.01 11.29 4.23
CA ASP A 324 -16.39 10.89 5.57
C ASP A 324 -17.80 10.28 5.59
N GLN A 325 -17.87 8.96 5.85
CA GLN A 325 -19.13 8.21 5.82
C GLN A 325 -20.17 8.72 6.83
N ALA A 326 -19.77 9.23 8.00
CA ALA A 326 -20.72 9.66 9.02
C ALA A 326 -21.41 10.98 8.63
N VAL A 327 -20.62 11.94 8.13
CA VAL A 327 -21.12 13.25 7.67
C VAL A 327 -21.92 13.11 6.38
N SER A 328 -21.42 12.31 5.42
CA SER A 328 -22.11 12.04 4.16
C SER A 328 -23.45 11.34 4.41
N ALA A 329 -23.50 10.31 5.25
CA ALA A 329 -24.74 9.60 5.57
C ALA A 329 -25.77 10.49 6.28
N ALA A 330 -25.35 11.33 7.23
CA ALA A 330 -26.23 12.28 7.92
C ALA A 330 -26.83 13.31 6.95
N SER A 331 -26.02 13.85 6.04
CA SER A 331 -26.49 14.82 5.05
C SER A 331 -27.44 14.18 4.02
N LEU A 332 -27.11 12.97 3.55
CA LEU A 332 -27.96 12.20 2.63
C LEU A 332 -29.32 11.85 3.26
N ALA A 333 -29.36 11.50 4.55
CA ALA A 333 -30.60 11.22 5.27
C ALA A 333 -31.52 12.45 5.29
N LEU A 334 -30.98 13.63 5.62
CA LEU A 334 -31.74 14.88 5.66
C LEU A 334 -32.23 15.29 4.25
N LEU A 335 -31.38 15.21 3.22
CA LEU A 335 -31.80 15.52 1.84
C LEU A 335 -32.95 14.61 1.36
N LYS A 336 -32.93 13.34 1.78
CA LYS A 336 -33.99 12.37 1.47
C LYS A 336 -35.30 12.68 2.21
N GLU A 337 -35.23 13.10 3.47
CA GLU A 337 -36.40 13.55 4.24
C GLU A 337 -37.05 14.80 3.62
N LEU A 338 -36.25 15.67 3.01
CA LEU A 338 -36.70 16.90 2.35
C LEU A 338 -37.31 16.69 0.95
N LYS A 339 -37.51 15.44 0.51
CA LYS A 339 -38.12 15.05 -0.78
C LYS A 339 -37.48 15.71 -2.02
N GLN A 340 -36.16 15.89 -2.02
CA GLN A 340 -35.44 16.29 -3.23
C GLN A 340 -34.73 15.09 -3.84
N ASP A 341 -35.16 14.69 -5.05
CA ASP A 341 -34.45 13.72 -5.87
C ASP A 341 -33.06 14.27 -6.25
N GLN A 342 -32.06 13.40 -6.33
CA GLN A 342 -30.64 13.69 -6.61
C GLN A 342 -30.36 14.36 -7.98
N GLY A 343 -31.39 14.84 -8.69
CA GLY A 343 -31.33 15.31 -10.08
C GLY A 343 -30.82 16.73 -10.30
N THR A 344 -30.59 17.54 -9.26
CA THR A 344 -30.10 18.93 -9.41
C THR A 344 -29.07 19.34 -8.35
N ALA A 345 -28.17 18.45 -7.94
CA ALA A 345 -26.97 18.86 -7.21
C ALA A 345 -25.96 19.45 -8.21
N SER A 346 -26.23 20.64 -8.75
CA SER A 346 -25.18 21.38 -9.46
C SER A 346 -24.10 21.73 -8.45
N SER A 347 -22.89 21.21 -8.65
CA SER A 347 -21.67 21.62 -7.91
C SER A 347 -21.57 23.15 -7.93
N VAL A 348 -22.00 23.80 -6.85
CA VAL A 348 -21.81 25.24 -6.69
C VAL A 348 -20.30 25.48 -6.50
N PRO A 349 -19.66 26.38 -7.27
CA PRO A 349 -18.19 26.50 -7.33
C PRO A 349 -17.56 27.15 -6.09
N TYR A 350 -18.30 27.32 -4.99
CA TYR A 350 -17.86 27.99 -3.78
C TYR A 350 -17.53 26.95 -2.70
N PRO A 351 -16.29 26.91 -2.19
CA PRO A 351 -15.91 25.92 -1.20
C PRO A 351 -16.54 26.22 0.16
N LEU A 352 -17.04 25.18 0.83
CA LEU A 352 -17.33 25.22 2.27
C LEU A 352 -16.04 25.18 3.09
N ARG A 353 -15.01 24.51 2.57
CA ARG A 353 -13.73 24.34 3.23
C ARG A 353 -12.85 25.57 3.00
N ASN A 354 -12.79 26.44 4.00
CA ASN A 354 -12.03 27.70 3.95
C ASN A 354 -10.62 27.60 4.56
N ARG A 355 -10.18 26.37 4.86
CA ARG A 355 -8.85 26.04 5.39
C ARG A 355 -8.20 24.97 4.53
N LEU A 356 -6.91 25.12 4.24
CA LEU A 356 -6.14 24.05 3.61
C LEU A 356 -6.24 22.78 4.48
N PRO A 357 -6.50 21.60 3.90
CA PRO A 357 -6.45 20.35 4.63
C PRO A 357 -5.13 20.23 5.36
N LEU A 358 -5.20 19.88 6.65
CA LEU A 358 -4.01 19.43 7.36
C LEU A 358 -3.44 18.23 6.59
N PRO A 359 -2.16 18.25 6.17
CA PRO A 359 -1.53 17.06 5.64
C PRO A 359 -1.61 15.97 6.69
N THR A 360 -2.13 14.80 6.31
CA THR A 360 -2.24 13.61 7.17
C THR A 360 -0.89 13.14 7.70
N SER A 361 0.21 13.62 7.12
CA SER A 361 1.58 13.44 7.58
C SER A 361 2.47 14.56 7.00
N SER A 362 3.24 15.25 7.84
CA SER A 362 4.26 16.23 7.43
C SER A 362 5.56 16.03 8.22
N PRO A 363 6.76 16.07 7.58
CA PRO A 363 8.04 15.94 8.26
C PRO A 363 8.26 17.05 9.30
N ILE A 364 7.62 18.18 9.07
CA ILE A 364 7.75 19.39 9.88
C ILE A 364 6.83 19.34 11.10
N LEU A 365 5.60 18.82 10.95
CA LEU A 365 4.68 18.57 12.06
C LEU A 365 5.28 17.56 13.06
N ALA A 366 5.95 16.53 12.57
CA ALA A 366 6.65 15.55 13.40
C ALA A 366 7.79 16.18 14.23
N ARG A 367 8.56 17.10 13.62
CA ARG A 367 9.61 17.87 14.33
C ARG A 367 9.06 18.76 15.43
N VAL A 368 7.92 19.41 15.20
CA VAL A 368 7.27 20.31 16.15
C VAL A 368 6.62 19.54 17.32
N GLN A 369 6.15 18.32 17.08
CA GLN A 369 5.53 17.45 18.08
C GLN A 369 6.53 16.56 18.87
N ASN A 370 7.85 16.74 18.69
CA ASN A 370 8.88 15.86 19.25
C ASN A 370 8.68 14.37 18.91
N ILE A 371 8.08 14.06 17.76
CA ILE A 371 8.06 12.70 17.23
C ILE A 371 9.47 12.44 16.66
N PRO A 372 10.21 11.41 17.12
CA PRO A 372 11.50 11.08 16.55
C PRO A 372 11.39 10.95 15.03
N TYR A 373 12.33 11.54 14.27
CA TYR A 373 12.33 11.57 12.81
C TYR A 373 12.07 10.18 12.20
N VAL A 374 12.55 9.15 12.88
CA VAL A 374 12.36 7.73 12.57
C VAL A 374 10.89 7.28 12.54
N GLU A 375 10.04 7.76 13.45
CA GLU A 375 8.61 7.36 13.50
C GLU A 375 7.79 7.98 12.37
N TYR A 376 8.17 9.15 11.90
CA TYR A 376 7.57 9.76 10.72
C TYR A 376 7.85 8.92 9.47
N ASP A 377 9.11 8.53 9.25
CA ASP A 377 9.50 7.73 8.09
C ASP A 377 8.92 6.29 8.17
N LEU A 378 8.80 5.72 9.36
CA LEU A 378 8.07 4.46 9.58
C LEU A 378 6.58 4.60 9.26
N HIS A 379 5.95 5.72 9.60
CA HIS A 379 4.55 5.97 9.25
C HIS A 379 4.34 6.12 7.74
N LEU A 380 5.22 6.87 7.05
CA LEU A 380 5.19 6.96 5.58
C LEU A 380 5.34 5.58 4.95
N HIS A 381 6.27 4.78 5.46
CA HIS A 381 6.46 3.42 5.00
C HIS A 381 5.21 2.56 5.22
N LYS A 382 4.59 2.61 6.41
CA LYS A 382 3.30 1.95 6.71
C LYS A 382 2.22 2.32 5.67
N VAL A 383 2.03 3.60 5.39
CA VAL A 383 1.03 4.07 4.40
C VAL A 383 1.33 3.52 3.01
N GLN A 384 2.59 3.51 2.59
CA GLN A 384 3.00 2.94 1.31
C GLN A 384 2.70 1.44 1.24
N ARG A 385 3.10 0.67 2.26
CA ARG A 385 2.89 -0.79 2.30
C ARG A 385 1.40 -1.16 2.31
N LEU A 386 0.57 -0.42 3.04
CA LEU A 386 -0.88 -0.64 3.05
C LEU A 386 -1.53 -0.34 1.69
N LYS A 387 -1.06 0.68 0.95
CA LYS A 387 -1.52 0.95 -0.43
C LYS A 387 -1.14 -0.16 -1.41
N GLU A 388 0.04 -0.76 -1.26
CA GLU A 388 0.53 -1.86 -2.11
C GLU A 388 -0.18 -3.21 -1.84
N SER A 389 -0.93 -3.33 -0.74
CA SER A 389 -1.50 -4.59 -0.23
C SER A 389 -2.87 -5.00 -0.79
N THR A 390 -3.11 -4.80 -2.09
CA THR A 390 -4.34 -5.28 -2.75
C THR A 390 -4.16 -6.72 -3.26
N GLN A 391 -4.39 -7.70 -2.40
CA GLN A 391 -4.62 -9.08 -2.83
C GLN A 391 -6.13 -9.30 -3.05
N SER A 392 -6.53 -9.82 -4.21
CA SER A 392 -7.95 -10.01 -4.53
C SER A 392 -8.56 -11.26 -3.90
N VAL A 393 -7.75 -12.29 -3.58
CA VAL A 393 -8.21 -13.55 -2.95
C VAL A 393 -7.20 -14.01 -1.90
N TYR A 394 -7.64 -14.19 -0.65
CA TYR A 394 -6.83 -14.73 0.45
C TYR A 394 -7.64 -15.74 1.27
N ILE A 395 -7.07 -16.95 1.43
CA ILE A 395 -7.63 -18.00 2.28
C ILE A 395 -6.64 -18.28 3.42
N PRO A 396 -7.06 -18.15 4.70
CA PRO A 396 -6.20 -18.45 5.83
C PRO A 396 -5.66 -19.89 5.77
N PRO A 397 -4.33 -20.09 5.74
CA PRO A 397 -3.75 -21.42 5.67
C PRO A 397 -3.83 -22.15 7.03
N LEU A 398 -4.00 -23.46 6.95
CA LEU A 398 -3.79 -24.37 8.08
C LEU A 398 -2.36 -24.89 8.03
N ALA A 399 -1.82 -25.24 9.19
CA ALA A 399 -0.49 -25.79 9.31
C ALA A 399 -0.43 -26.89 10.37
N LYS A 400 0.60 -27.75 10.27
CA LYS A 400 0.95 -28.76 11.26
C LYS A 400 2.30 -28.42 11.93
N PRO A 401 2.61 -28.95 13.12
CA PRO A 401 3.72 -28.44 13.93
C PRO A 401 5.11 -28.87 13.42
N SER A 402 5.20 -29.94 12.63
CA SER A 402 6.45 -30.35 11.98
C SER A 402 6.19 -31.25 10.77
N LEU A 403 7.23 -31.52 9.97
CA LEU A 403 7.15 -32.45 8.84
C LEU A 403 6.62 -33.83 9.22
N ASN A 404 7.04 -34.34 10.40
CA ASN A 404 6.72 -35.68 10.89
C ASN A 404 5.41 -35.73 11.69
N ALA A 405 4.76 -34.58 11.93
CA ALA A 405 3.47 -34.55 12.61
C ALA A 405 2.38 -35.19 11.77
N ARG A 406 1.36 -35.74 12.43
CA ARG A 406 0.22 -36.39 11.75
C ARG A 406 -0.55 -35.34 10.96
N ASP A 407 -1.12 -35.74 9.82
CA ASP A 407 -1.86 -34.81 8.96
C ASP A 407 -3.18 -34.33 9.58
N GLU A 408 -3.61 -34.95 10.69
CA GLU A 408 -4.78 -34.55 11.48
C GLU A 408 -4.46 -33.42 12.49
N ASP A 409 -3.18 -33.20 12.81
CA ASP A 409 -2.72 -32.22 13.82
C ASP A 409 -2.66 -30.80 13.23
N LEU A 410 -3.78 -30.31 12.70
CA LEU A 410 -3.89 -29.02 12.01
C LEU A 410 -4.30 -27.89 12.95
N PHE A 411 -3.68 -26.72 12.75
CA PHE A 411 -4.03 -25.47 13.43
C PHE A 411 -4.02 -24.27 12.47
N PRO A 412 -4.76 -23.18 12.76
CA PRO A 412 -4.67 -21.94 12.01
C PRO A 412 -3.27 -21.32 12.10
N LEU A 413 -2.61 -21.11 10.96
CA LEU A 413 -1.23 -20.64 10.95
C LEU A 413 -1.06 -19.24 11.57
N MET A 414 -2.03 -18.34 11.34
CA MET A 414 -1.96 -16.96 11.85
C MET A 414 -1.97 -16.92 13.39
N GLU A 415 -2.81 -17.73 14.03
CA GLU A 415 -2.86 -17.84 15.50
C GLU A 415 -1.52 -18.37 16.04
N LYS A 416 -0.95 -19.36 15.36
CA LYS A 416 0.35 -19.93 15.75
C LYS A 416 1.51 -18.95 15.59
N VAL A 417 1.45 -18.05 14.59
CA VAL A 417 2.41 -16.94 14.44
C VAL A 417 2.25 -15.92 15.56
N GLN A 418 1.03 -15.60 15.98
CA GLN A 418 0.79 -14.69 17.11
C GLN A 418 1.36 -15.25 18.41
N GLU A 419 1.13 -16.54 18.71
CA GLU A 419 1.75 -17.24 19.84
C GLU A 419 3.29 -17.15 19.79
N PHE A 420 3.87 -17.35 18.60
CA PHE A 420 5.32 -17.21 18.40
C PHE A 420 5.82 -15.79 18.72
N LEU A 421 5.13 -14.76 18.22
CA LEU A 421 5.51 -13.35 18.44
C LEU A 421 5.47 -12.98 19.93
N GLU A 422 4.49 -13.50 20.68
CA GLU A 422 4.33 -13.26 22.12
C GLU A 422 5.28 -14.09 23.01
N SER A 423 5.78 -15.22 22.50
CA SER A 423 6.66 -16.13 23.27
C SER A 423 8.10 -15.61 23.45
N LYS A 424 8.98 -16.42 24.08
CA LYS A 424 10.44 -16.16 24.11
C LYS A 424 11.20 -16.65 22.86
N ARG A 425 10.51 -17.33 21.94
CA ARG A 425 11.10 -17.89 20.71
C ARG A 425 11.67 -16.79 19.83
N GLN A 426 12.72 -17.09 19.07
CA GLN A 426 13.39 -16.11 18.21
C GLN A 426 13.20 -16.39 16.73
N VAL A 427 13.15 -17.66 16.33
CA VAL A 427 13.02 -18.06 14.92
C VAL A 427 11.83 -18.98 14.74
N MET A 428 10.98 -18.66 13.77
CA MET A 428 9.93 -19.54 13.26
C MET A 428 10.22 -19.90 11.81
N LEU A 429 10.36 -21.20 11.54
CA LEU A 429 10.51 -21.75 10.19
C LEU A 429 9.14 -22.10 9.63
N LEU A 430 8.75 -21.41 8.56
CA LEU A 430 7.52 -21.66 7.80
C LEU A 430 7.82 -22.53 6.58
N LEU A 431 7.38 -23.78 6.63
CA LEU A 431 7.57 -24.76 5.58
C LEU A 431 6.31 -24.95 4.74
N GLY A 432 6.49 -25.39 3.51
CA GLY A 432 5.41 -25.80 2.63
C GLY A 432 5.91 -26.01 1.21
N ASP A 433 5.13 -26.72 0.40
CA ASP A 433 5.51 -26.99 -0.99
C ASP A 433 5.54 -25.72 -1.85
N SER A 434 6.16 -25.82 -3.03
CA SER A 434 6.10 -24.78 -4.06
C SER A 434 4.62 -24.47 -4.39
N GLY A 435 4.21 -23.21 -4.30
CA GLY A 435 2.81 -22.80 -4.52
C GLY A 435 1.85 -22.99 -3.33
N ALA A 436 2.31 -23.48 -2.17
CA ALA A 436 1.48 -23.70 -0.99
C ALA A 436 0.92 -22.41 -0.33
N GLY A 437 1.36 -21.22 -0.77
CA GLY A 437 0.87 -19.94 -0.25
C GLY A 437 1.75 -19.27 0.81
N LYS A 438 3.00 -19.73 1.02
CA LYS A 438 3.97 -19.12 1.97
C LYS A 438 4.15 -17.61 1.76
N SER A 439 4.49 -17.19 0.54
CA SER A 439 4.68 -15.78 0.20
C SER A 439 3.40 -14.96 0.33
N THR A 440 2.25 -15.56 -0.01
CA THR A 440 0.93 -14.92 0.15
C THR A 440 0.63 -14.68 1.62
N PHE A 441 0.85 -15.68 2.48
CA PHE A 441 0.72 -15.58 3.93
C PHE A 441 1.67 -14.52 4.51
N ASN A 442 2.95 -14.54 4.14
CA ASN A 442 3.95 -13.58 4.64
C ASN A 442 3.58 -12.12 4.32
N ARG A 443 3.06 -11.86 3.10
CA ARG A 443 2.57 -10.52 2.72
C ARG A 443 1.32 -10.12 3.51
N HIS A 444 0.39 -11.05 3.72
CA HIS A 444 -0.80 -10.79 4.51
C HIS A 444 -0.48 -10.57 6.00
N LEU A 445 0.49 -11.32 6.54
CA LEU A 445 1.03 -11.12 7.88
C LEU A 445 1.64 -9.73 8.02
N GLU A 446 2.49 -9.31 7.08
CA GLU A 446 3.07 -7.98 7.07
C GLU A 446 1.99 -6.88 7.04
N GLN A 447 1.00 -7.01 6.16
CA GLN A 447 -0.14 -6.08 6.07
C GLN A 447 -0.89 -5.98 7.41
N ARG A 448 -1.16 -7.12 8.05
CA ARG A 448 -1.84 -7.16 9.35
C ARG A 448 -1.00 -6.48 10.43
N LEU A 449 0.29 -6.81 10.52
CA LEU A 449 1.19 -6.19 11.49
C LEU A 449 1.30 -4.67 11.28
N TRP A 450 1.37 -4.19 10.04
CA TRP A 450 1.34 -2.75 9.75
C TRP A 450 0.00 -2.10 10.06
N THR A 451 -1.10 -2.80 9.85
CA THR A 451 -2.45 -2.31 10.21
C THR A 451 -2.53 -2.07 11.72
N ASP A 452 -2.09 -3.05 12.50
CA ASP A 452 -2.13 -3.05 13.97
C ASP A 452 -1.04 -2.17 14.61
N TYR A 453 0.02 -1.83 13.87
CA TYR A 453 1.19 -1.08 14.35
C TYR A 453 0.84 0.29 14.97
N LYS A 454 1.33 0.51 16.19
CA LYS A 454 1.33 1.79 16.91
C LYS A 454 2.77 2.26 17.17
N GLN A 455 2.91 3.54 17.49
CA GLN A 455 4.21 4.14 17.82
C GLN A 455 4.88 3.36 18.96
N GLY A 456 6.15 3.00 18.79
CA GLY A 456 6.90 2.18 19.74
C GLY A 456 6.80 0.66 19.57
N ASP A 457 5.82 0.14 18.81
CA ASP A 457 5.66 -1.31 18.59
C ASP A 457 6.83 -1.91 17.79
N PRO A 458 7.01 -3.24 17.80
CA PRO A 458 7.97 -3.92 16.94
C PRO A 458 7.72 -3.61 15.46
N ILE A 459 8.79 -3.32 14.72
CA ILE A 459 8.73 -2.87 13.33
C ILE A 459 8.60 -4.08 12.40
N PRO A 460 7.52 -4.22 11.62
CA PRO A 460 7.41 -5.29 10.62
C PRO A 460 8.35 -5.01 9.45
N LEU A 461 9.20 -5.98 9.09
CA LEU A 461 10.16 -5.85 8.00
C LEU A 461 10.08 -7.06 7.07
N PHE A 462 9.40 -6.90 5.94
CA PHE A 462 9.33 -7.93 4.91
C PHE A 462 10.54 -7.91 4.00
N ILE A 463 11.17 -9.07 3.86
CA ILE A 463 12.36 -9.28 3.05
C ILE A 463 12.08 -10.38 2.03
N ASN A 464 12.13 -10.02 0.76
CA ASN A 464 12.22 -10.99 -0.32
C ASN A 464 13.70 -11.40 -0.48
N LEU A 465 14.09 -12.55 0.08
CA LEU A 465 15.49 -12.98 0.15
C LEU A 465 16.19 -13.04 -1.22
N PRO A 466 15.57 -13.55 -2.30
CA PRO A 466 16.17 -13.51 -3.65
C PRO A 466 16.37 -12.09 -4.19
N GLY A 467 15.69 -11.09 -3.61
CA GLY A 467 15.83 -9.69 -4.01
C GLY A 467 17.01 -8.97 -3.36
N ILE A 468 17.64 -9.56 -2.33
CA ILE A 468 18.71 -8.95 -1.55
C ILE A 468 20.06 -9.59 -1.90
N ARG A 469 21.08 -8.74 -2.09
CA ARG A 469 22.47 -9.19 -2.27
C ARG A 469 23.10 -9.53 -0.92
N GLU A 470 23.75 -10.69 -0.86
CA GLU A 470 24.46 -11.18 0.34
C GLU A 470 23.59 -11.09 1.60
N PRO A 471 22.46 -11.83 1.64
CA PRO A 471 21.51 -11.76 2.76
C PRO A 471 22.07 -12.28 4.10
N ASP A 472 23.22 -12.93 4.05
CA ASP A 472 23.96 -13.44 5.20
C ASP A 472 24.73 -12.37 5.98
N ASP A 473 24.82 -11.15 5.44
CA ASP A 473 25.47 -9.99 6.07
C ASP A 473 24.57 -8.75 6.12
N ASP A 474 24.49 -8.13 7.29
CA ASP A 474 23.72 -6.92 7.65
C ASP A 474 22.34 -6.76 6.99
N LEU A 475 21.56 -7.84 7.00
CA LEU A 475 20.28 -8.02 6.30
C LEU A 475 19.26 -6.91 6.61
N VAL A 476 19.11 -6.55 7.89
CA VAL A 476 18.13 -5.56 8.35
C VAL A 476 18.51 -4.16 7.86
N THR A 477 19.77 -3.78 7.98
CA THR A 477 20.29 -2.48 7.51
C THR A 477 20.15 -2.35 6.01
N LYS A 478 20.51 -3.39 5.25
CA LYS A 478 20.35 -3.41 3.78
C LYS A 478 18.89 -3.19 3.38
N GLN A 479 17.95 -3.85 4.05
CA GLN A 479 16.53 -3.68 3.75
C GLN A 479 16.00 -2.28 4.12
N LEU A 480 16.37 -1.75 5.29
CA LEU A 480 15.97 -0.39 5.69
C LEU A 480 16.55 0.69 4.76
N THR A 481 17.77 0.48 4.27
CA THR A 481 18.39 1.35 3.26
C THR A 481 17.59 1.34 1.96
N ILE A 482 17.12 0.17 1.51
CA ILE A 482 16.22 0.06 0.34
C ILE A 482 14.91 0.83 0.55
N TYR A 483 14.41 0.88 1.79
CA TYR A 483 13.24 1.67 2.15
C TYR A 483 13.50 3.18 2.30
N GLY A 484 14.76 3.61 2.16
CA GLY A 484 15.14 5.03 2.18
C GLY A 484 15.54 5.58 3.55
N PHE A 485 15.72 4.73 4.56
CA PHE A 485 16.23 5.16 5.88
C PHE A 485 17.72 5.49 5.81
N LYS A 486 18.13 6.54 6.52
CA LYS A 486 19.52 7.00 6.61
C LYS A 486 20.29 6.26 7.71
N ASP A 487 21.61 6.26 7.63
CA ASP A 487 22.49 5.53 8.56
C ASP A 487 22.26 5.92 10.03
N ASP A 488 22.07 7.20 10.33
CA ASP A 488 21.80 7.71 11.68
C ASP A 488 20.47 7.16 12.24
N GLN A 489 19.42 7.15 11.42
CA GLN A 489 18.12 6.57 11.76
C GLN A 489 18.22 5.06 11.99
N ILE A 490 18.99 4.36 11.15
CA ILE A 490 19.18 2.92 11.26
C ILE A 490 19.91 2.58 12.57
N GLN A 491 20.92 3.37 12.96
CA GLN A 491 21.59 3.16 14.26
C GLN A 491 20.65 3.42 15.44
N GLU A 492 19.80 4.45 15.37
CA GLU A 492 18.78 4.72 16.41
C GLU A 492 17.79 3.55 16.54
N LEU A 493 17.29 3.05 15.40
CA LEU A 493 16.42 1.88 15.34
C LEU A 493 17.07 0.64 15.93
N LYS A 494 18.35 0.41 15.59
CA LYS A 494 19.12 -0.76 16.05
C LYS A 494 19.30 -0.79 17.57
N LEU A 495 19.42 0.38 18.20
CA LEU A 495 19.62 0.50 19.65
C LEU A 495 18.33 0.40 20.45
N HIS A 496 17.20 0.88 19.90
CA HIS A 496 16.00 1.13 20.69
C HIS A 496 14.77 0.32 20.27
N ARG A 497 14.78 -0.34 19.10
CA ARG A 497 13.59 -0.97 18.53
C ARG A 497 13.77 -2.46 18.28
N GLN A 498 12.68 -3.19 18.46
CA GLN A 498 12.56 -4.58 18.03
C GLN A 498 12.04 -4.62 16.58
N VAL A 499 12.53 -5.57 15.80
CA VAL A 499 12.11 -5.79 14.41
C VAL A 499 11.48 -7.18 14.27
N ILE A 500 10.31 -7.27 13.64
CA ILE A 500 9.72 -8.53 13.19
C ILE A 500 10.16 -8.76 11.75
N LEU A 501 11.14 -9.63 11.59
CA LEU A 501 11.77 -9.94 10.31
C LEU A 501 10.99 -11.05 9.60
N ILE A 502 10.37 -10.74 8.46
CA ILE A 502 9.62 -11.71 7.63
C ILE A 502 10.45 -11.99 6.38
N CYS A 503 11.26 -13.04 6.43
CA CYS A 503 12.11 -13.47 5.33
C CYS A 503 11.38 -14.48 4.43
N ASP A 504 11.19 -14.14 3.16
CA ASP A 504 10.49 -14.95 2.18
C ASP A 504 11.44 -15.51 1.12
N GLY A 505 11.37 -16.82 0.88
CA GLY A 505 12.09 -17.50 -0.21
C GLY A 505 13.53 -17.87 0.11
N TYR A 506 13.79 -18.49 1.27
CA TYR A 506 15.15 -18.93 1.64
C TYR A 506 15.74 -19.92 0.63
N ASP A 507 14.95 -20.90 0.18
CA ASP A 507 15.33 -21.86 -0.86
C ASP A 507 15.71 -21.17 -2.18
N GLU A 508 15.10 -20.02 -2.47
CA GLU A 508 15.31 -19.30 -3.71
C GLU A 508 16.56 -18.42 -3.71
N SER A 509 17.08 -18.10 -2.54
CA SER A 509 18.31 -17.33 -2.34
C SER A 509 19.59 -18.17 -2.48
N GLN A 510 19.45 -19.50 -2.65
CA GLN A 510 20.55 -20.49 -2.73
C GLN A 510 21.51 -20.49 -1.53
N GLN A 511 21.09 -19.91 -0.41
CA GLN A 511 21.84 -19.90 0.83
C GLN A 511 21.76 -21.25 1.53
N LEU A 512 22.87 -21.67 2.13
CA LEU A 512 22.93 -22.84 3.02
C LEU A 512 23.35 -22.46 4.44
N VAL A 513 23.41 -21.16 4.73
CA VAL A 513 23.87 -20.60 6.00
C VAL A 513 22.72 -20.22 6.91
N ASN A 514 23.01 -20.13 8.21
CA ASN A 514 22.05 -19.72 9.21
C ASN A 514 21.98 -18.19 9.30
N LEU A 515 20.98 -17.59 8.66
CA LEU A 515 20.83 -16.14 8.57
C LEU A 515 20.69 -15.44 9.92
N HIS A 516 20.09 -16.10 10.92
CA HIS A 516 20.01 -15.56 12.28
C HIS A 516 21.41 -15.43 12.89
N LYS A 517 22.23 -16.46 12.73
CA LYS A 517 23.61 -16.50 13.23
C LYS A 517 24.53 -15.56 12.47
N THR A 518 24.52 -15.59 11.13
CA THR A 518 25.47 -14.81 10.32
C THR A 518 25.24 -13.31 10.47
N ASN A 519 23.98 -12.88 10.61
CA ASN A 519 23.61 -11.50 10.88
C ASN A 519 23.74 -11.09 12.37
N MET A 520 24.23 -11.99 13.23
CA MET A 520 24.43 -11.75 14.67
C MET A 520 23.17 -11.24 15.37
N LEU A 521 21.99 -11.71 14.96
CA LEU A 521 20.71 -11.24 15.50
C LEU A 521 20.59 -11.62 16.99
N ASN A 522 20.00 -10.72 17.78
CA ASN A 522 19.82 -10.86 19.23
C ASN A 522 21.14 -10.96 20.04
N GLN A 523 22.28 -10.56 19.46
CA GLN A 523 23.54 -10.41 20.17
C GLN A 523 23.67 -9.01 20.80
N PRO A 524 24.53 -8.82 21.83
CA PRO A 524 24.72 -7.51 22.44
C PRO A 524 25.12 -6.44 21.41
N LYS A 525 24.45 -5.28 21.44
CA LYS A 525 24.62 -4.16 20.47
C LYS A 525 24.23 -4.48 19.02
N GLN A 526 23.52 -5.58 18.79
CA GLN A 526 22.95 -5.95 17.48
C GLN A 526 21.42 -5.83 17.49
N TRP A 527 20.81 -6.06 16.33
CA TRP A 527 19.35 -5.99 16.14
C TRP A 527 18.61 -6.95 17.08
N ASN A 528 17.61 -6.43 17.81
CA ASN A 528 16.62 -7.22 18.54
C ASN A 528 15.51 -7.64 17.58
N THR A 529 15.37 -8.95 17.33
CA THR A 529 14.50 -9.48 16.28
C THR A 529 13.70 -10.71 16.69
N LYS A 530 12.50 -10.79 16.12
CA LYS A 530 11.73 -12.01 15.91
C LYS A 530 11.81 -12.34 14.43
N MET A 531 12.28 -13.53 14.06
CA MET A 531 12.45 -13.92 12.66
C MET A 531 11.45 -14.98 12.25
N ILE A 532 10.72 -14.73 11.17
CA ILE A 532 9.88 -15.71 10.47
C ILE A 532 10.54 -15.93 9.12
N ILE A 533 10.92 -17.16 8.82
CA ILE A 533 11.64 -17.50 7.58
C ILE A 533 10.88 -18.58 6.81
N SER A 534 10.58 -18.33 5.54
CA SER A 534 9.88 -19.29 4.68
C SER A 534 10.86 -20.09 3.83
N CYS A 535 10.62 -21.40 3.72
CA CYS A 535 11.42 -22.31 2.92
C CYS A 535 10.55 -23.42 2.31
N ARG A 536 10.93 -23.92 1.14
CA ARG A 536 10.35 -25.15 0.58
C ARG A 536 10.78 -26.38 1.38
N THR A 537 9.84 -27.29 1.60
CA THR A 537 10.06 -28.61 2.22
C THR A 537 11.10 -29.42 1.44
N GLN A 538 11.08 -29.34 0.11
CA GLN A 538 11.98 -30.11 -0.75
C GLN A 538 13.43 -29.61 -0.75
N PHE A 539 13.70 -28.40 -0.26
CA PHE A 539 15.05 -27.83 -0.17
C PHE A 539 15.80 -28.26 1.11
N LEU A 540 15.10 -28.98 2.00
CA LEU A 540 15.63 -29.39 3.29
C LEU A 540 16.50 -30.64 3.14
N GLY A 541 17.74 -30.56 3.61
CA GLY A 541 18.61 -31.72 3.80
C GLY A 541 18.39 -32.35 5.19
N PRO A 542 19.01 -33.50 5.49
CA PRO A 542 18.84 -34.19 6.78
C PRO A 542 19.27 -33.36 8.00
N THR A 543 20.17 -32.38 7.81
CA THR A 543 20.67 -31.47 8.86
C THR A 543 20.13 -30.05 8.70
N TYR A 544 18.95 -29.87 8.08
CA TYR A 544 18.42 -28.53 7.80
C TYR A 544 18.23 -27.65 9.04
N LEU A 545 17.99 -28.25 10.21
CA LEU A 545 17.79 -27.52 11.46
C LEU A 545 18.99 -26.63 11.83
N ASP A 546 20.21 -27.02 11.47
CA ASP A 546 21.42 -26.21 11.74
C ASP A 546 21.40 -24.88 10.98
N ARG A 547 20.63 -24.82 9.87
CA ARG A 547 20.46 -23.62 9.05
C ARG A 547 19.45 -22.62 9.64
N PHE A 548 18.66 -23.01 10.63
CA PHE A 548 17.58 -22.14 11.14
C PHE A 548 17.57 -21.98 12.67
N LYS A 549 18.12 -22.95 13.42
CA LYS A 549 18.12 -22.87 14.88
C LYS A 549 19.02 -21.74 15.37
N PRO A 550 18.53 -20.82 16.22
CA PRO A 550 19.34 -19.76 16.81
C PRO A 550 20.32 -20.34 17.83
N GLN A 551 21.46 -19.65 18.06
CA GLN A 551 22.40 -20.04 19.11
C GLN A 551 22.03 -19.39 20.45
N PRO A 552 21.93 -20.17 21.55
CA PRO A 552 21.69 -19.61 22.88
C PRO A 552 22.90 -18.77 23.34
N LEU A 553 22.63 -17.66 24.03
CA LEU A 553 23.65 -16.79 24.63
C LEU A 553 24.48 -17.49 25.72
N ASP A 554 23.88 -18.45 26.42
CA ASP A 554 24.53 -19.18 27.50
C ASP A 554 24.46 -20.70 27.25
N ARG A 555 25.63 -21.35 27.14
CA ARG A 555 25.74 -22.79 26.82
C ARG A 555 25.27 -23.69 27.96
N TYR A 556 25.03 -23.12 29.15
CA TYR A 556 24.64 -23.83 30.36
C TYR A 556 23.16 -23.66 30.73
N SER A 557 22.37 -22.87 29.97
CA SER A 557 20.94 -22.74 30.24
C SER A 557 20.14 -23.86 29.54
N SER A 558 19.25 -24.51 30.29
CA SER A 558 18.31 -25.53 29.81
C SER A 558 17.27 -24.97 28.82
N ASP A 559 17.18 -23.65 28.64
CA ASP A 559 16.20 -22.96 27.79
C ASP A 559 16.56 -22.96 26.29
N SER A 560 17.69 -23.56 25.91
CA SER A 560 18.19 -23.56 24.51
C SER A 560 17.31 -24.31 23.51
N GLN A 561 16.44 -25.22 23.97
CA GLN A 561 15.54 -25.97 23.08
C GLN A 561 14.26 -25.21 22.69
N ASP A 562 13.91 -24.10 23.36
CA ASP A 562 12.62 -23.40 23.17
C ASP A 562 12.75 -22.05 22.45
N LEU A 563 13.86 -21.81 21.72
CA LEU A 563 14.05 -20.60 20.91
C LEU A 563 13.57 -20.75 19.44
N PHE A 564 13.24 -21.96 19.02
CA PHE A 564 12.91 -22.30 17.64
C PHE A 564 11.51 -22.93 17.54
N GLN A 565 10.79 -22.61 16.47
CA GLN A 565 9.48 -23.20 16.16
C GLN A 565 9.38 -23.51 14.68
N GLU A 566 8.70 -24.61 14.34
CA GLU A 566 8.37 -24.98 12.97
C GLU A 566 6.86 -24.92 12.75
N ALA A 567 6.44 -24.60 11.54
CA ALA A 567 5.08 -24.81 11.07
C ALA A 567 5.12 -25.20 9.59
N VAL A 568 4.40 -26.27 9.23
CA VAL A 568 4.32 -26.77 7.87
C VAL A 568 2.92 -26.49 7.34
N ILE A 569 2.80 -25.65 6.31
CA ILE A 569 1.52 -25.36 5.64
C ILE A 569 0.94 -26.67 5.10
N ALA A 570 -0.29 -26.96 5.51
CA ALA A 570 -1.04 -28.11 5.04
C ALA A 570 -1.68 -27.82 3.67
N PRO A 571 -1.89 -28.85 2.83
CA PRO A 571 -2.69 -28.72 1.62
C PRO A 571 -4.10 -28.22 1.95
N PHE A 572 -4.74 -27.50 1.01
CA PHE A 572 -6.09 -27.00 1.22
C PHE A 572 -7.09 -28.13 1.47
N SER A 573 -7.95 -27.92 2.47
CA SER A 573 -9.15 -28.72 2.66
C SER A 573 -10.19 -28.44 1.58
N MET A 574 -11.19 -29.31 1.45
CA MET A 574 -12.30 -29.10 0.51
C MET A 574 -13.05 -27.79 0.77
N ASP A 575 -13.17 -27.37 2.03
CA ASP A 575 -13.82 -26.10 2.39
C ASP A 575 -12.96 -24.89 2.04
N GLN A 576 -11.63 -24.98 2.19
CA GLN A 576 -10.71 -23.94 1.74
C GLN A 576 -10.74 -23.79 0.21
N ILE A 577 -10.81 -24.91 -0.53
CA ILE A 577 -10.97 -24.89 -1.99
C ILE A 577 -12.29 -24.22 -2.37
N ARG A 578 -13.41 -24.60 -1.75
CA ARG A 578 -14.72 -24.00 -2.04
C ARG A 578 -14.71 -22.48 -1.78
N ASN A 579 -14.19 -22.04 -0.64
CA ASN A 579 -14.07 -20.62 -0.30
C ASN A 579 -13.17 -19.86 -1.29
N TYR A 580 -12.05 -20.47 -1.71
CA TYR A 580 -11.19 -19.90 -2.74
C TYR A 580 -11.96 -19.68 -4.05
N VAL A 581 -12.69 -20.69 -4.52
CA VAL A 581 -13.48 -20.63 -5.76
C VAL A 581 -14.59 -19.57 -5.67
N GLU A 582 -15.25 -19.46 -4.52
CA GLU A 582 -16.26 -18.43 -4.27
C GLU A 582 -15.70 -17.01 -4.36
N GLN A 583 -14.53 -16.76 -3.77
CA GLN A 583 -13.86 -15.45 -3.87
C GLN A 583 -13.38 -15.19 -5.30
N TYR A 584 -12.80 -16.20 -5.96
CA TYR A 584 -12.32 -16.10 -7.34
C TYR A 584 -13.44 -15.78 -8.34
N ALA A 585 -14.62 -16.40 -8.19
CA ALA A 585 -15.78 -16.16 -9.05
C ALA A 585 -16.38 -14.75 -8.86
N LYS A 586 -16.17 -14.12 -7.70
CA LYS A 586 -16.63 -12.76 -7.38
C LYS A 586 -15.63 -11.67 -7.77
N ASP A 587 -14.37 -12.02 -8.04
CA ASP A 587 -13.32 -11.06 -8.36
C ASP A 587 -13.61 -10.37 -9.71
N PRO A 588 -13.79 -9.04 -9.76
CA PRO A 588 -14.02 -8.30 -11.00
C PRO A 588 -12.90 -8.47 -12.02
N GLN A 589 -11.66 -8.75 -11.57
CA GLN A 589 -10.55 -9.01 -12.47
C GLN A 589 -10.73 -10.30 -13.24
N THR A 590 -11.41 -11.31 -12.69
CA THR A 590 -11.69 -12.59 -13.37
C THR A 590 -12.42 -12.36 -14.70
N ALA A 591 -13.36 -11.41 -14.75
CA ALA A 591 -14.07 -11.06 -15.99
C ALA A 591 -13.14 -10.49 -17.09
N LEU A 592 -12.04 -9.84 -16.73
CA LEU A 592 -11.07 -9.28 -17.69
C LEU A 592 -10.25 -10.35 -18.42
N TRP A 593 -10.03 -11.52 -17.79
CA TRP A 593 -9.29 -12.64 -18.41
C TRP A 593 -10.08 -13.34 -19.51
N PHE A 594 -11.40 -13.19 -19.51
CA PHE A 594 -12.33 -14.01 -20.29
C PHE A 594 -13.16 -13.20 -21.30
N GLN A 595 -12.63 -12.10 -21.85
CA GLN A 595 -13.32 -11.25 -22.84
C GLN A 595 -14.21 -12.08 -23.79
N ASN A 596 -15.54 -11.89 -23.68
CA ASN A 596 -16.62 -12.58 -24.43
C ASN A 596 -17.01 -14.03 -24.02
N GLN A 597 -16.60 -14.54 -22.86
CA GLN A 597 -17.08 -15.82 -22.30
C GLN A 597 -17.95 -15.59 -21.04
N PRO A 598 -18.95 -16.45 -20.78
CA PRO A 598 -19.77 -16.35 -19.57
C PRO A 598 -18.92 -16.64 -18.32
N VAL A 599 -18.94 -15.71 -17.36
CA VAL A 599 -18.32 -15.93 -16.04
C VAL A 599 -19.10 -17.02 -15.33
N TRP A 600 -18.42 -18.13 -15.02
CA TRP A 600 -19.05 -19.24 -14.31
C TRP A 600 -19.29 -18.91 -12.83
N SER A 601 -20.38 -19.44 -12.30
CA SER A 601 -20.66 -19.47 -10.87
C SER A 601 -19.66 -20.36 -10.12
N ALA A 602 -19.52 -20.13 -8.80
CA ALA A 602 -18.65 -20.95 -7.96
C ALA A 602 -19.06 -22.44 -7.98
N THR A 603 -20.37 -22.71 -8.05
CA THR A 603 -20.90 -24.08 -8.19
C THR A 603 -20.50 -24.72 -9.50
N GLU A 604 -20.58 -24.00 -10.62
CA GLU A 604 -20.14 -24.53 -11.92
C GLU A 604 -18.64 -24.85 -11.92
N TYR A 605 -17.79 -23.98 -11.38
CA TYR A 605 -16.35 -24.29 -11.26
C TYR A 605 -16.10 -25.55 -10.43
N MET A 606 -16.77 -25.70 -9.27
CA MET A 606 -16.61 -26.88 -8.42
C MET A 606 -17.10 -28.15 -9.10
N ASP A 607 -18.23 -28.10 -9.81
CA ASP A 607 -18.77 -29.25 -10.55
C ASP A 607 -17.82 -29.69 -11.67
N LYS A 608 -17.22 -28.74 -12.39
CA LYS A 608 -16.24 -29.03 -13.45
C LYS A 608 -14.92 -29.57 -12.89
N LEU A 609 -14.45 -29.06 -11.75
CA LEU A 609 -13.29 -29.63 -11.05
C LEU A 609 -13.57 -31.08 -10.64
N ALA A 610 -14.72 -31.35 -10.03
CA ALA A 610 -15.07 -32.70 -9.59
C ALA A 610 -15.24 -33.70 -10.76
N ALA A 611 -15.64 -33.21 -11.95
CA ALA A 611 -15.82 -34.04 -13.14
C ALA A 611 -14.51 -34.52 -13.79
N ILE A 612 -13.36 -33.88 -13.50
CA ILE A 612 -12.07 -34.24 -14.10
C ILE A 612 -11.32 -35.19 -13.14
N PRO A 613 -10.93 -36.40 -13.59
CA PRO A 613 -10.18 -37.34 -12.77
C PRO A 613 -8.86 -36.77 -12.25
N ASN A 614 -8.54 -37.04 -10.97
CA ASN A 614 -7.28 -36.69 -10.29
C ASN A 614 -6.96 -35.18 -10.15
N ILE A 615 -7.79 -34.27 -10.67
CA ILE A 615 -7.52 -32.83 -10.55
C ILE A 615 -7.70 -32.34 -9.11
N MET A 616 -8.61 -32.95 -8.35
CA MET A 616 -8.93 -32.56 -6.99
C MET A 616 -7.72 -32.66 -6.05
N ASP A 617 -6.84 -33.64 -6.27
CA ASP A 617 -5.60 -33.76 -5.49
C ASP A 617 -4.57 -32.70 -5.86
N LEU A 618 -4.51 -32.29 -7.13
CA LEU A 618 -3.61 -31.21 -7.59
C LEU A 618 -4.03 -29.85 -7.02
N VAL A 619 -5.33 -29.55 -7.02
CA VAL A 619 -5.85 -28.25 -6.59
C VAL A 619 -5.90 -28.05 -5.07
N LYS A 620 -5.49 -29.06 -4.29
CA LYS A 620 -5.12 -28.85 -2.87
C LYS A 620 -3.94 -27.87 -2.74
N ASN A 621 -3.12 -27.73 -3.78
CA ASN A 621 -2.13 -26.67 -3.87
C ASN A 621 -2.79 -25.38 -4.39
N PRO A 622 -2.74 -24.26 -3.63
CA PRO A 622 -3.44 -23.02 -3.99
C PRO A 622 -3.03 -22.45 -5.34
N PHE A 623 -1.75 -22.50 -5.69
CA PHE A 623 -1.29 -22.02 -6.99
C PHE A 623 -1.82 -22.88 -8.13
N LEU A 624 -1.81 -24.22 -7.98
CA LEU A 624 -2.38 -25.12 -8.99
C LEU A 624 -3.90 -24.96 -9.11
N LEU A 625 -4.61 -24.65 -8.01
CA LEU A 625 -6.02 -24.28 -8.05
C LEU A 625 -6.23 -23.02 -8.89
N THR A 626 -5.42 -21.97 -8.70
CA THR A 626 -5.48 -20.78 -9.55
C THR A 626 -5.28 -21.11 -11.03
N LEU A 627 -4.28 -21.95 -11.35
CA LEU A 627 -4.00 -22.37 -12.73
C LEU A 627 -5.19 -23.15 -13.31
N ALA A 628 -5.73 -24.11 -12.57
CA ALA A 628 -6.86 -24.92 -12.98
C ALA A 628 -8.10 -24.05 -13.25
N LEU A 629 -8.45 -23.12 -12.35
CA LEU A 629 -9.60 -22.23 -12.53
C LEU A 629 -9.47 -21.33 -13.75
N LYS A 630 -8.25 -20.87 -14.07
CA LYS A 630 -8.00 -20.08 -15.29
C LYS A 630 -8.13 -20.92 -16.57
N ALA A 631 -7.68 -22.17 -16.51
CA ALA A 631 -7.60 -23.10 -17.63
C ALA A 631 -8.93 -23.83 -17.95
N LEU A 632 -9.79 -24.02 -16.95
CA LEU A 632 -11.03 -24.80 -17.03
C LEU A 632 -12.01 -24.33 -18.11
N PRO A 633 -12.31 -23.03 -18.28
CA PRO A 633 -13.27 -22.58 -19.30
C PRO A 633 -12.90 -23.01 -20.73
N ARG A 634 -11.60 -22.99 -21.05
CA ARG A 634 -11.10 -23.48 -22.35
C ARG A 634 -11.18 -25.00 -22.46
N LEU A 635 -10.84 -25.74 -21.40
CA LEU A 635 -10.98 -27.21 -21.43
C LEU A 635 -12.38 -27.68 -21.72
N VAL A 636 -13.36 -27.08 -21.06
CA VAL A 636 -14.77 -27.47 -21.20
C VAL A 636 -15.33 -27.09 -22.57
N THR A 637 -14.88 -25.97 -23.13
CA THR A 637 -15.32 -25.55 -24.48
C THR A 637 -14.66 -26.38 -25.59
N SER A 638 -13.42 -26.84 -25.41
CA SER A 638 -12.70 -27.65 -26.39
C SER A 638 -13.00 -29.15 -26.33
N ASN A 639 -13.45 -29.70 -25.20
CA ASN A 639 -13.67 -31.14 -25.01
C ASN A 639 -15.13 -31.48 -24.66
N LYS A 640 -15.70 -32.46 -25.38
CA LYS A 640 -17.09 -32.92 -25.17
C LYS A 640 -17.24 -33.90 -23.99
N ASP A 641 -16.16 -34.53 -23.54
CA ASP A 641 -16.16 -35.49 -22.42
C ASP A 641 -15.02 -35.22 -21.44
N LEU A 642 -15.34 -34.59 -20.30
CA LEU A 642 -14.37 -34.22 -19.26
C LEU A 642 -13.81 -35.43 -18.49
N ALA A 643 -14.56 -36.54 -18.42
CA ALA A 643 -14.14 -37.73 -17.70
C ALA A 643 -13.00 -38.47 -18.42
N SER A 644 -12.83 -38.22 -19.74
CA SER A 644 -11.74 -38.76 -20.54
C SER A 644 -10.42 -37.99 -20.39
N ILE A 645 -10.46 -36.79 -19.80
CA ILE A 645 -9.30 -35.90 -19.70
C ILE A 645 -8.42 -36.34 -18.53
N ARG A 646 -7.18 -36.75 -18.81
CA ARG A 646 -6.14 -36.94 -17.79
C ARG A 646 -5.34 -35.66 -17.65
N VAL A 647 -5.66 -34.87 -16.63
CA VAL A 647 -4.90 -33.65 -16.32
C VAL A 647 -3.74 -34.00 -15.41
N THR A 648 -2.51 -33.77 -15.88
CA THR A 648 -1.30 -33.86 -15.05
C THR A 648 -0.88 -32.48 -14.58
N ARG A 649 0.02 -32.45 -13.58
CA ARG A 649 0.62 -31.19 -13.14
C ARG A 649 1.26 -30.45 -14.32
N ALA A 650 2.10 -31.12 -15.12
CA ALA A 650 2.71 -30.52 -16.30
C ALA A 650 1.66 -30.00 -17.31
N GLY A 651 0.60 -30.78 -17.56
CA GLY A 651 -0.50 -30.37 -18.45
C GLY A 651 -1.20 -29.06 -18.02
N LEU A 652 -1.37 -28.83 -16.71
CA LEU A 652 -1.91 -27.55 -16.22
C LEU A 652 -1.00 -26.36 -16.55
N TYR A 653 0.32 -26.55 -16.53
CA TYR A 653 1.26 -25.49 -16.90
C TYR A 653 1.28 -25.28 -18.42
N ASP A 654 1.29 -26.36 -19.21
CA ASP A 654 1.21 -26.28 -20.68
C ASP A 654 0.06 -25.35 -21.08
N MET A 655 -1.14 -25.66 -20.57
CA MET A 655 -2.33 -24.90 -20.90
C MET A 655 -2.33 -23.48 -20.37
N PHE A 656 -1.80 -23.27 -19.16
CA PHE A 656 -1.70 -21.95 -18.57
C PHE A 656 -0.81 -21.04 -19.42
N ILE A 657 0.34 -21.54 -19.88
CA ILE A 657 1.26 -20.78 -20.72
C ILE A 657 0.60 -20.44 -22.06
N ASP A 658 -0.01 -21.42 -22.72
CA ASP A 658 -0.70 -21.21 -24.00
C ASP A 658 -1.81 -20.15 -23.87
N GLN A 659 -2.63 -20.26 -22.83
CA GLN A 659 -3.70 -19.31 -22.58
C GLN A 659 -3.18 -17.92 -22.23
N TRP A 660 -2.13 -17.83 -21.41
CA TRP A 660 -1.53 -16.55 -21.04
C TRP A 660 -1.00 -15.82 -22.27
N LEU A 661 -0.25 -16.52 -23.13
CA LEU A 661 0.29 -15.95 -24.36
C LEU A 661 -0.84 -15.54 -25.31
N GLU A 662 -1.87 -16.36 -25.47
CA GLU A 662 -3.01 -16.06 -26.35
C GLU A 662 -3.81 -14.84 -25.88
N THR A 663 -4.10 -14.73 -24.58
CA THR A 663 -4.80 -13.57 -24.02
C THR A 663 -3.97 -12.29 -24.21
N ASN A 664 -2.65 -12.36 -24.01
CA ASN A 664 -1.80 -11.19 -24.18
C ASN A 664 -1.53 -10.84 -25.65
N ARG A 665 -1.55 -11.82 -26.56
CA ARG A 665 -1.53 -11.59 -28.01
C ARG A 665 -2.72 -10.73 -28.43
N LEU A 666 -3.93 -11.09 -28.01
CA LEU A 666 -5.15 -10.31 -28.27
C LEU A 666 -5.09 -8.89 -27.67
N ARG A 667 -4.50 -8.76 -26.47
CA ARG A 667 -4.27 -7.44 -25.83
C ARG A 667 -3.29 -6.59 -26.63
N LEU A 668 -2.21 -7.16 -27.14
CA LEU A 668 -1.24 -6.45 -27.97
C LEU A 668 -1.86 -6.00 -29.30
N GLN A 669 -2.67 -6.84 -29.95
CA GLN A 669 -3.39 -6.49 -31.17
C GLN A 669 -4.38 -5.33 -31.01
N SER A 670 -4.94 -5.14 -29.82
CA SER A 670 -5.87 -4.04 -29.50
C SER A 670 -5.18 -2.81 -28.91
N SER A 671 -3.85 -2.83 -28.75
CA SER A 671 -3.08 -1.74 -28.16
C SER A 671 -2.53 -0.76 -29.20
N ALA A 672 -2.35 0.51 -28.81
CA ALA A 672 -1.71 1.51 -29.66
C ALA A 672 -0.18 1.33 -29.65
N LEU A 673 0.34 0.56 -30.60
CA LEU A 673 1.78 0.29 -30.78
C LEU A 673 2.43 1.29 -31.75
N LYS A 674 3.75 1.44 -31.66
CA LYS A 674 4.53 2.18 -32.66
C LYS A 674 4.63 1.38 -33.96
N ASP A 675 4.85 2.04 -35.10
CA ASP A 675 4.92 1.38 -36.41
C ASP A 675 5.88 0.17 -36.45
N VAL A 676 7.09 0.32 -35.90
CA VAL A 676 8.09 -0.76 -35.82
C VAL A 676 7.62 -1.93 -34.95
N GLU A 677 6.92 -1.65 -33.85
CA GLU A 677 6.36 -2.68 -32.97
C GLU A 677 5.14 -3.36 -33.62
N GLN A 678 4.35 -2.62 -34.40
CA GLN A 678 3.22 -3.17 -35.13
C GLN A 678 3.67 -4.12 -36.24
N GLU A 679 4.74 -3.76 -36.97
CA GLU A 679 5.34 -4.62 -38.00
C GLU A 679 5.90 -5.91 -37.38
N ALA A 680 6.65 -5.80 -36.27
CA ALA A 680 7.15 -6.95 -35.53
C ALA A 680 6.02 -7.83 -34.98
N LEU A 681 4.92 -7.24 -34.49
CA LEU A 681 3.76 -8.01 -34.02
C LEU A 681 3.10 -8.79 -35.16
N ASN A 682 2.94 -8.19 -36.33
CA ASN A 682 2.36 -8.87 -37.49
C ASN A 682 3.25 -10.05 -37.93
N ALA A 683 4.56 -9.86 -38.00
CA ALA A 683 5.51 -10.93 -38.31
C ALA A 683 5.42 -12.09 -37.30
N LEU A 684 5.35 -11.78 -36.00
CA LEU A 684 5.18 -12.81 -34.96
C LEU A 684 3.85 -13.56 -35.08
N ILE A 685 2.77 -12.90 -35.53
CA ILE A 685 1.48 -13.55 -35.74
C ILE A 685 1.54 -14.51 -36.94
N ASP A 686 2.20 -14.09 -38.03
CA ASP A 686 2.38 -14.91 -39.22
C ASP A 686 3.24 -16.16 -38.92
N ASP A 687 4.22 -16.05 -38.01
CA ASP A 687 5.14 -17.12 -37.60
C ASP A 687 4.70 -17.92 -36.36
N ASP A 688 3.39 -17.98 -36.09
CA ASP A 688 2.76 -18.60 -34.91
C ASP A 688 3.26 -18.01 -33.58
N PHE A 689 2.61 -16.90 -33.19
CA PHE A 689 2.95 -16.11 -32.01
C PHE A 689 3.08 -16.95 -30.73
N ILE A 690 2.24 -17.97 -30.56
CA ILE A 690 2.26 -18.81 -29.36
C ILE A 690 3.51 -19.69 -29.35
N ALA A 691 3.84 -20.31 -30.48
CA ALA A 691 5.07 -21.10 -30.62
C ALA A 691 6.33 -20.23 -30.40
N GLN A 692 6.35 -19.00 -30.91
CA GLN A 692 7.45 -18.05 -30.67
C GLN A 692 7.54 -17.63 -29.20
N GLY A 693 6.39 -17.37 -28.55
CA GLY A 693 6.31 -17.08 -27.12
C GLY A 693 6.86 -18.23 -26.27
N ILE A 694 6.46 -19.47 -26.55
CA ILE A 694 6.99 -20.66 -25.86
C ILE A 694 8.49 -20.79 -26.10
N SER A 695 8.96 -20.64 -27.34
CA SER A 695 10.39 -20.68 -27.70
C SER A 695 11.20 -19.63 -26.93
N TYR A 696 10.69 -18.39 -26.84
CA TYR A 696 11.28 -17.33 -26.04
C TYR A 696 11.38 -17.71 -24.56
N LEU A 697 10.31 -18.24 -23.97
CA LEU A 697 10.26 -18.66 -22.57
C LEU A 697 11.21 -19.81 -22.26
N LEU A 698 11.30 -20.80 -23.14
CA LEU A 698 12.25 -21.92 -23.01
C LEU A 698 13.70 -21.41 -23.04
N ARG A 699 14.04 -20.55 -24.02
CA ARG A 699 15.38 -19.93 -24.11
C ARG A 699 15.70 -19.07 -22.89
N LEU A 700 14.74 -18.29 -22.41
CA LEU A 700 14.91 -17.45 -21.21
C LEU A 700 15.15 -18.32 -19.96
N SER A 701 14.36 -19.38 -19.78
CA SER A 701 14.53 -20.29 -18.65
C SER A 701 15.90 -20.96 -18.67
N ALA A 702 16.34 -21.47 -19.82
CA ALA A 702 17.67 -22.06 -19.99
C ALA A 702 18.79 -21.06 -19.67
N ALA A 703 18.67 -19.82 -20.16
CA ALA A 703 19.64 -18.76 -19.88
C ALA A 703 19.70 -18.40 -18.39
N ILE A 704 18.56 -18.30 -17.69
CA ILE A 704 18.52 -18.03 -16.25
C ILE A 704 19.24 -19.12 -15.46
N PHE A 705 19.02 -20.40 -15.80
CA PHE A 705 19.71 -21.49 -15.13
C PHE A 705 21.19 -21.57 -15.47
N LYS A 706 21.56 -21.29 -16.72
CA LYS A 706 22.95 -21.34 -17.17
C LYS A 706 23.80 -20.19 -16.63
N GLU A 707 23.29 -18.97 -16.69
CA GLU A 707 24.08 -17.74 -16.51
C GLU A 707 23.97 -17.14 -15.09
N GLN A 708 22.95 -17.51 -14.31
CA GLN A 708 22.75 -17.05 -12.92
C GLN A 708 22.29 -18.17 -11.99
N ASP A 709 22.67 -19.40 -12.31
CA ASP A 709 22.43 -20.63 -11.55
C ASP A 709 20.97 -20.90 -11.16
N GLY A 710 19.99 -20.33 -11.86
CA GLY A 710 18.56 -20.51 -11.56
C GLY A 710 17.98 -19.47 -10.62
N HIS A 711 18.74 -18.43 -10.26
CA HIS A 711 18.25 -17.31 -9.47
C HIS A 711 17.01 -16.69 -10.16
N PRO A 712 15.85 -16.56 -9.47
CA PRO A 712 14.58 -16.27 -10.13
C PRO A 712 14.40 -14.81 -10.54
N ILE A 713 15.25 -13.90 -10.03
CA ILE A 713 15.18 -12.47 -10.31
C ILE A 713 16.31 -12.08 -11.27
N VAL A 714 15.94 -11.54 -12.43
CA VAL A 714 16.85 -10.94 -13.40
C VAL A 714 16.84 -9.43 -13.23
N GLN A 715 17.96 -8.85 -12.82
CA GLN A 715 18.14 -7.40 -12.82
C GLN A 715 18.68 -6.96 -14.18
N TYR A 716 17.95 -6.06 -14.86
CA TYR A 716 18.32 -5.54 -16.17
C TYR A 716 18.29 -4.01 -16.21
N THR A 717 19.42 -3.41 -16.57
CA THR A 717 19.56 -1.99 -16.84
C THR A 717 20.27 -1.81 -18.19
N HIS A 718 19.59 -1.21 -19.17
CA HIS A 718 20.08 -1.09 -20.56
C HIS A 718 21.54 -0.61 -20.67
N ARG A 719 21.97 0.37 -19.87
CA ARG A 719 23.34 0.90 -19.93
C ARG A 719 24.41 -0.11 -19.49
N GLN A 720 24.08 -1.00 -18.55
CA GLN A 720 25.02 -1.95 -17.95
C GLN A 720 24.98 -3.31 -18.66
N ASP A 721 23.79 -3.74 -19.07
CA ASP A 721 23.56 -5.12 -19.50
C ASP A 721 23.46 -5.28 -21.03
N LYS A 722 23.66 -4.21 -21.83
CA LYS A 722 23.49 -4.22 -23.30
C LYS A 722 24.30 -5.31 -24.03
N ASP A 723 25.48 -5.66 -23.50
CA ASP A 723 26.40 -6.64 -24.10
C ASP A 723 26.34 -8.00 -23.40
N THR A 724 25.30 -8.24 -22.59
CA THR A 724 25.09 -9.49 -21.84
C THR A 724 23.95 -10.30 -22.44
N TRP A 725 23.84 -11.59 -22.06
CA TRP A 725 22.72 -12.46 -22.43
C TRP A 725 21.34 -11.84 -22.11
N LYS A 726 21.27 -10.98 -21.10
CA LYS A 726 20.02 -10.33 -20.68
C LYS A 726 19.47 -9.42 -21.77
N ALA A 727 20.31 -8.76 -22.57
CA ALA A 727 19.86 -7.88 -23.63
C ALA A 727 19.04 -8.61 -24.70
N THR A 728 19.31 -9.90 -24.93
CA THR A 728 18.53 -10.75 -25.86
C THR A 728 17.07 -10.90 -25.45
N PHE A 729 16.75 -10.78 -24.15
CA PHE A 729 15.41 -10.97 -23.61
C PHE A 729 14.77 -9.66 -23.12
N PHE A 730 15.57 -8.83 -22.46
CA PHE A 730 15.15 -7.60 -21.78
C PHE A 730 15.53 -6.33 -22.56
N GLY A 731 16.14 -6.48 -23.73
CA GLY A 731 16.54 -5.42 -24.65
C GLY A 731 15.40 -4.55 -25.18
N THR A 732 15.81 -3.57 -25.99
CA THR A 732 14.93 -2.64 -26.72
C THR A 732 14.49 -3.17 -28.08
N ASP A 733 14.95 -4.36 -28.47
CA ASP A 733 14.47 -5.05 -29.66
C ASP A 733 12.94 -5.21 -29.63
N ALA A 734 12.28 -4.93 -30.76
CA ALA A 734 10.82 -4.85 -30.83
C ALA A 734 10.17 -6.23 -30.62
N GLU A 735 10.73 -7.28 -31.22
CA GLU A 735 10.23 -8.65 -31.07
C GLU A 735 10.40 -9.14 -29.64
N ALA A 736 11.61 -9.03 -29.08
CA ALA A 736 11.90 -9.40 -27.70
C ALA A 736 11.05 -8.62 -26.70
N LYS A 737 10.75 -7.34 -26.97
CA LYS A 737 9.85 -6.53 -26.14
C LYS A 737 8.42 -7.06 -26.18
N LEU A 738 7.86 -7.34 -27.35
CA LEU A 738 6.50 -7.86 -27.49
C LEU A 738 6.35 -9.23 -26.82
N LEU A 739 7.30 -10.14 -27.05
CA LEU A 739 7.30 -11.47 -26.43
C LEU A 739 7.46 -11.38 -24.91
N ARG A 740 8.30 -10.47 -24.40
CA ARG A 740 8.44 -10.20 -22.97
C ARG A 740 7.15 -9.66 -22.36
N ASP A 741 6.51 -8.71 -23.03
CA ASP A 741 5.28 -8.06 -22.55
C ASP A 741 4.05 -9.01 -22.63
N ALA A 742 4.12 -10.04 -23.48
CA ALA A 742 3.15 -11.12 -23.56
C ALA A 742 3.42 -12.29 -22.60
N SER A 743 4.64 -12.40 -22.08
CA SER A 743 5.07 -13.51 -21.21
C SER A 743 4.52 -13.40 -19.79
N PRO A 744 4.44 -14.51 -19.02
CA PRO A 744 4.08 -14.53 -17.60
C PRO A 744 5.23 -14.02 -16.71
N LEU A 745 5.67 -12.80 -16.97
CA LEU A 745 6.73 -12.09 -16.25
C LEU A 745 6.14 -10.89 -15.50
N MET A 746 6.61 -10.71 -14.27
CA MET A 746 6.35 -9.54 -13.44
C MET A 746 7.56 -8.61 -13.48
N ARG A 747 7.31 -7.31 -13.51
CA ARG A 747 8.35 -6.27 -13.46
C ARG A 747 8.15 -5.39 -12.23
N SER A 748 9.22 -5.18 -11.47
CA SER A 748 9.30 -4.18 -10.40
C SER A 748 10.57 -3.36 -10.59
N GLY A 749 10.42 -2.10 -11.02
CA GLY A 749 11.56 -1.27 -11.44
C GLY A 749 12.37 -1.92 -12.57
N ASN A 750 13.62 -2.28 -12.26
CA ASN A 750 14.56 -2.94 -13.18
C ASN A 750 14.70 -4.46 -12.94
N GLN A 751 13.86 -5.02 -12.07
CA GLN A 751 13.85 -6.45 -11.78
C GLN A 751 12.71 -7.14 -12.54
N TYR A 752 13.04 -8.25 -13.18
CA TYR A 752 12.13 -9.13 -13.89
C TYR A 752 12.13 -10.50 -13.23
N ARG A 753 10.96 -11.12 -13.10
CA ARG A 753 10.81 -12.49 -12.59
C ARG A 753 9.56 -13.13 -13.16
N PHE A 754 9.52 -14.46 -13.20
CA PHE A 754 8.28 -15.19 -13.49
C PHE A 754 7.21 -14.90 -12.43
N VAL A 755 5.93 -14.98 -12.83
CA VAL A 755 4.79 -14.84 -11.91
C VAL A 755 4.88 -15.79 -10.71
N HIS A 756 5.51 -16.96 -10.90
CA HIS A 756 5.85 -17.90 -9.84
C HIS A 756 7.06 -18.74 -10.25
N ARG A 757 7.95 -19.10 -9.30
CA ARG A 757 9.18 -19.87 -9.60
C ARG A 757 8.91 -21.25 -10.19
N SER A 758 7.78 -21.89 -9.86
CA SER A 758 7.43 -23.18 -10.49
C SER A 758 7.24 -23.09 -12.00
N VAL A 759 6.92 -21.92 -12.55
CA VAL A 759 6.83 -21.71 -14.00
C VAL A 759 8.23 -21.79 -14.62
N LEU A 760 9.22 -21.16 -14.00
CA LEU A 760 10.62 -21.23 -14.42
C LEU A 760 11.15 -22.67 -14.37
N GLU A 761 10.86 -23.40 -13.29
CA GLU A 761 11.26 -24.81 -13.11
C GLU A 761 10.55 -25.74 -14.10
N TYR A 762 9.27 -25.52 -14.34
CA TYR A 762 8.51 -26.23 -15.36
C TYR A 762 9.10 -25.99 -16.76
N LEU A 763 9.42 -24.75 -17.13
CA LEU A 763 10.04 -24.44 -18.43
C LEU A 763 11.41 -25.10 -18.59
N LEU A 764 12.25 -25.10 -17.54
CA LEU A 764 13.52 -25.85 -17.57
C LEU A 764 13.28 -27.34 -17.78
N SER A 765 12.26 -27.93 -17.14
CA SER A 765 11.93 -29.33 -17.36
C SER A 765 11.56 -29.59 -18.83
N CYS A 766 10.90 -28.64 -19.51
CA CYS A 766 10.60 -28.73 -20.94
C CYS A 766 11.85 -28.58 -21.82
N VAL A 767 12.84 -27.78 -21.40
CA VAL A 767 14.15 -27.70 -22.07
C VAL A 767 14.87 -29.05 -22.01
N ILE A 768 14.76 -29.76 -20.88
CA ILE A 768 15.35 -31.10 -20.73
C ILE A 768 14.62 -32.12 -21.61
N TYR A 769 13.28 -32.14 -21.55
CA TYR A 769 12.45 -33.04 -22.35
C TYR A 769 11.08 -32.42 -22.63
N ASN A 770 10.73 -32.29 -23.92
CA ASN A 770 9.42 -31.83 -24.38
C ASN A 770 8.78 -32.87 -25.31
N PRO A 771 7.64 -33.48 -24.93
CA PRO A 771 7.00 -34.53 -25.73
C PRO A 771 6.44 -34.05 -27.08
N THR A 772 6.21 -32.74 -27.25
CA THR A 772 5.51 -32.20 -28.42
C THR A 772 6.29 -32.20 -29.73
N LYS A 773 7.59 -32.57 -29.73
CA LYS A 773 8.39 -32.63 -30.96
C LYS A 773 8.38 -33.98 -31.70
N ASP A 774 7.98 -35.10 -31.08
CA ASP A 774 8.21 -36.43 -31.68
C ASP A 774 7.00 -37.40 -31.76
N ASP A 775 5.86 -37.14 -31.10
CA ASP A 775 4.80 -38.17 -30.98
C ASP A 775 3.83 -38.32 -32.18
N LYS A 776 4.07 -37.69 -33.34
CA LYS A 776 3.19 -37.86 -34.51
C LYS A 776 3.48 -39.09 -35.39
N LYS A 777 4.50 -39.90 -35.11
CA LYS A 777 4.75 -41.16 -35.85
C LYS A 777 5.39 -42.25 -35.00
N PHE A 778 4.60 -42.90 -34.14
CA PHE A 778 4.96 -44.23 -33.66
C PHE A 778 4.32 -45.29 -34.55
N ASP A 779 5.12 -45.92 -35.42
CA ASP A 779 4.78 -47.14 -36.15
C ASP A 779 5.23 -48.34 -35.29
N PRO A 780 4.31 -49.16 -34.76
CA PRO A 780 4.66 -50.29 -33.90
C PRO A 780 5.48 -51.39 -34.58
N GLN A 781 5.68 -51.34 -35.91
CA GLN A 781 6.37 -52.38 -36.68
C GLN A 781 7.75 -51.97 -37.22
N ALA A 782 8.23 -50.76 -36.92
CA ALA A 782 9.55 -50.33 -37.39
C ALA A 782 10.68 -50.80 -36.44
N GLU A 783 11.33 -51.92 -36.78
CA GLU A 783 12.63 -52.34 -36.23
C GLU A 783 13.80 -51.46 -36.73
N THR A 784 13.64 -50.13 -36.73
CA THR A 784 14.75 -49.22 -36.99
C THR A 784 15.14 -48.51 -35.70
N ALA A 785 16.42 -48.63 -35.35
CA ALA A 785 17.05 -48.04 -34.18
C ALA A 785 16.53 -46.61 -33.94
N PRO A 786 16.18 -46.25 -32.69
CA PRO A 786 15.61 -44.95 -32.39
C PRO A 786 16.56 -43.86 -32.85
N SER A 787 16.02 -42.85 -33.54
CA SER A 787 16.70 -41.62 -33.91
C SER A 787 17.53 -41.13 -32.71
N ALA A 788 18.78 -40.74 -32.97
CA ALA A 788 19.75 -40.30 -31.96
C ALA A 788 19.05 -39.45 -30.88
N SER A 789 18.91 -40.00 -29.67
CA SER A 789 18.02 -39.48 -28.65
C SER A 789 18.42 -38.06 -28.24
N GLN A 790 17.49 -37.11 -28.32
CA GLN A 790 17.67 -35.70 -27.93
C GLN A 790 18.26 -35.52 -26.52
N LEU A 791 18.09 -36.51 -25.64
CA LEU A 791 18.70 -36.51 -24.31
C LEU A 791 20.22 -36.66 -24.31
N LEU A 792 20.83 -37.31 -25.31
CA LEU A 792 22.28 -37.57 -25.37
C LEU A 792 23.11 -36.36 -25.83
N ASP A 793 22.49 -35.20 -26.04
CA ASP A 793 23.23 -33.97 -26.26
C ASP A 793 23.90 -33.53 -24.95
N THR A 794 25.23 -33.43 -24.95
CA THR A 794 26.01 -32.91 -23.82
C THR A 794 25.68 -31.46 -23.44
N ASN A 795 24.98 -30.72 -24.32
CA ASN A 795 24.42 -29.40 -24.03
C ASN A 795 23.08 -29.44 -23.29
N ASN A 796 22.45 -30.60 -23.18
CA ASN A 796 21.20 -30.77 -22.44
C ASN A 796 21.45 -30.48 -20.94
N PRO A 797 20.57 -29.72 -20.25
CA PRO A 797 20.72 -29.46 -18.82
C PRO A 797 20.81 -30.73 -17.96
N LEU A 798 20.30 -31.86 -18.45
CA LEU A 798 20.47 -33.18 -17.84
C LEU A 798 21.95 -33.54 -17.64
N PHE A 799 22.84 -33.17 -18.57
CA PHE A 799 24.29 -33.46 -18.53
C PHE A 799 25.09 -32.38 -17.81
N GLN A 800 24.60 -31.14 -17.79
CA GLN A 800 25.39 -29.99 -17.34
C GLN A 800 25.13 -29.59 -15.89
N ARG A 801 23.98 -29.97 -15.32
CA ARG A 801 23.53 -29.45 -14.03
C ARG A 801 23.16 -30.57 -13.07
N ASP A 802 23.46 -30.35 -11.80
CA ASP A 802 22.94 -31.17 -10.71
C ASP A 802 21.48 -30.80 -10.44
N LEU A 803 20.54 -31.63 -10.91
CA LEU A 803 19.11 -31.37 -10.77
C LEU A 803 18.60 -31.71 -9.36
N LEU A 804 19.40 -32.33 -8.49
CA LEU A 804 19.00 -32.60 -7.10
C LEU A 804 18.85 -31.31 -6.29
N LYS A 805 19.51 -30.23 -6.72
CA LYS A 805 19.28 -28.87 -6.19
C LYS A 805 17.93 -28.28 -6.61
N GLU A 806 17.27 -28.87 -7.61
CA GLU A 806 16.01 -28.39 -8.20
C GLU A 806 14.92 -29.48 -8.15
N PRO A 807 14.43 -29.85 -6.94
CA PRO A 807 13.53 -30.99 -6.75
C PRO A 807 12.19 -30.85 -7.49
N SER A 808 11.73 -29.61 -7.73
CA SER A 808 10.51 -29.38 -8.51
C SER A 808 10.69 -29.73 -10.00
N VAL A 809 11.90 -29.56 -10.55
CA VAL A 809 12.22 -29.97 -11.92
C VAL A 809 12.22 -31.49 -12.02
N ILE A 810 12.81 -32.18 -11.04
CA ILE A 810 12.76 -33.65 -10.93
C ILE A 810 11.31 -34.13 -10.88
N GLN A 811 10.44 -33.47 -10.11
CA GLN A 811 9.03 -33.84 -10.03
C GLN A 811 8.32 -33.73 -11.39
N PHE A 812 8.52 -32.63 -12.13
CA PHE A 812 7.94 -32.49 -13.47
C PHE A 812 8.42 -33.57 -14.44
N LEU A 813 9.72 -33.89 -14.42
CA LEU A 813 10.28 -34.95 -15.25
C LEU A 813 9.75 -36.33 -14.84
N SER A 814 9.62 -36.58 -13.54
CA SER A 814 9.08 -37.83 -13.00
C SER A 814 7.62 -38.04 -13.41
N ASP A 815 6.82 -36.97 -13.40
CA ASP A 815 5.44 -37.01 -13.88
C ASP A 815 5.38 -37.32 -15.38
N ARG A 816 6.34 -36.83 -16.18
CA ARG A 816 6.45 -37.17 -17.61
C ARG A 816 6.88 -38.61 -17.87
N VAL A 817 7.78 -39.17 -17.05
CA VAL A 817 8.16 -40.59 -17.14
C VAL A 817 6.93 -41.49 -17.02
N LYS A 818 6.00 -41.16 -16.11
CA LYS A 818 4.74 -41.92 -15.94
C LYS A 818 3.81 -41.86 -17.17
N LEU A 819 3.99 -40.87 -18.05
CA LEU A 819 3.16 -40.66 -19.25
C LEU A 819 3.84 -41.15 -20.53
N SER A 820 5.18 -41.19 -20.58
CA SER A 820 5.96 -41.48 -21.77
C SER A 820 6.94 -42.65 -21.53
N PRO A 821 6.59 -43.87 -21.97
CA PRO A 821 7.50 -45.03 -21.89
C PRO A 821 8.81 -44.84 -22.65
N ASP A 822 8.80 -44.05 -23.73
CA ASP A 822 10.01 -43.68 -24.48
C ASP A 822 10.97 -42.86 -23.62
N PHE A 823 10.45 -41.88 -22.86
CA PHE A 823 11.27 -41.09 -21.95
C PHE A 823 11.90 -41.97 -20.85
N GLU A 824 11.13 -42.92 -20.29
CA GLU A 824 11.68 -43.91 -19.34
C GLU A 824 12.84 -44.70 -19.97
N ARG A 825 12.64 -45.24 -21.18
CA ARG A 825 13.68 -45.99 -21.91
C ARG A 825 14.94 -45.15 -22.15
N GLN A 826 14.79 -43.90 -22.56
CA GLN A 826 15.92 -43.01 -22.82
C GLN A 826 16.70 -42.71 -21.53
N LEU A 827 16.02 -42.43 -20.41
CA LEU A 827 16.67 -42.22 -19.11
C LEU A 827 17.42 -43.47 -18.63
N ARG A 828 16.86 -44.67 -18.81
CA ARG A 828 17.56 -45.93 -18.53
C ARG A 828 18.82 -46.10 -19.40
N GLY A 829 18.76 -45.66 -20.65
CA GLY A 829 19.92 -45.59 -21.55
C GLY A 829 21.01 -44.67 -20.99
N VAL A 830 20.65 -43.48 -20.52
CA VAL A 830 21.57 -42.53 -19.89
C VAL A 830 22.22 -43.10 -18.63
N VAL A 831 21.47 -43.81 -17.78
CA VAL A 831 22.03 -44.50 -16.60
C VAL A 831 23.09 -45.53 -17.01
N ASN A 832 22.80 -46.35 -18.02
CA ASN A 832 23.75 -47.34 -18.52
C ASN A 832 24.98 -46.72 -19.19
N LEU A 833 24.85 -45.55 -19.83
CA LEU A 833 25.96 -44.85 -20.48
C LEU A 833 27.08 -44.50 -19.48
N SER A 834 26.75 -44.22 -18.21
CA SER A 834 27.73 -43.92 -17.16
C SER A 834 28.74 -45.05 -16.89
N LYS A 835 28.39 -46.29 -17.24
CA LYS A 835 29.29 -47.46 -17.10
C LYS A 835 30.55 -47.29 -17.97
N THR A 836 30.38 -46.69 -19.15
CA THR A 836 31.46 -46.55 -20.15
C THR A 836 31.94 -45.11 -20.32
N ASP A 837 31.07 -44.13 -20.11
CA ASP A 837 31.36 -42.72 -20.34
C ASP A 837 31.25 -41.92 -19.03
N VAL A 838 32.37 -41.37 -18.58
CA VAL A 838 32.45 -40.54 -17.38
C VAL A 838 31.68 -39.23 -17.54
N SER A 839 31.56 -38.69 -18.76
CA SER A 839 30.84 -37.44 -19.01
C SER A 839 29.33 -37.58 -18.75
N ALA A 840 28.80 -38.81 -18.79
CA ALA A 840 27.40 -39.10 -18.49
C ALA A 840 27.10 -39.22 -16.98
N THR A 841 28.09 -39.06 -16.09
CA THR A 841 27.91 -39.26 -14.63
C THR A 841 26.83 -38.36 -14.04
N ILE A 842 26.83 -37.05 -14.36
CA ILE A 842 25.81 -36.09 -13.89
C ILE A 842 24.44 -36.48 -14.45
N ALA A 843 24.38 -36.78 -15.75
CA ALA A 843 23.15 -37.18 -16.43
C ALA A 843 22.56 -38.47 -15.87
N ALA A 844 23.39 -39.47 -15.55
CA ALA A 844 22.98 -40.72 -14.96
C ALA A 844 22.48 -40.54 -13.53
N THR A 845 23.15 -39.70 -12.73
CA THR A 845 22.73 -39.32 -11.37
C THR A 845 21.34 -38.68 -11.40
N ASN A 846 21.14 -37.72 -12.29
CA ASN A 846 19.84 -37.08 -12.51
C ASN A 846 18.79 -38.10 -12.99
N ALA A 847 19.13 -38.88 -14.02
CA ALA A 847 18.22 -39.82 -14.67
C ALA A 847 17.72 -40.91 -13.72
N ILE A 848 18.61 -41.54 -12.95
CA ILE A 848 18.19 -42.58 -12.00
C ILE A 848 17.34 -41.99 -10.88
N THR A 849 17.64 -40.77 -10.42
CA THR A 849 16.83 -40.06 -9.42
C THR A 849 15.42 -39.81 -9.96
N ILE A 850 15.29 -39.29 -11.20
CA ILE A 850 13.99 -39.08 -11.86
C ILE A 850 13.21 -40.39 -11.99
N LEU A 851 13.87 -41.48 -12.41
CA LEU A 851 13.24 -42.79 -12.54
C LEU A 851 12.72 -43.31 -11.20
N VAL A 852 13.52 -43.23 -10.13
CA VAL A 852 13.08 -43.64 -8.79
C VAL A 852 11.91 -42.80 -8.28
N LYS A 853 11.96 -41.47 -8.43
CA LYS A 853 10.84 -40.58 -8.04
C LYS A 853 9.59 -40.79 -8.90
N ALA A 854 9.73 -41.29 -10.13
CA ALA A 854 8.62 -41.72 -10.96
C ALA A 854 7.99 -43.05 -10.51
N GLY A 855 8.61 -43.77 -9.57
CA GLY A 855 8.16 -45.07 -9.08
C GLY A 855 8.63 -46.25 -9.94
N VAL A 856 9.69 -46.05 -10.74
CA VAL A 856 10.23 -47.08 -11.62
C VAL A 856 11.02 -48.11 -10.81
N TYR A 857 10.74 -49.40 -11.04
CA TYR A 857 11.41 -50.49 -10.35
C TYR A 857 12.74 -50.87 -11.01
N PHE A 858 13.72 -51.20 -10.17
CA PHE A 858 15.05 -51.67 -10.54
C PHE A 858 15.37 -53.07 -9.99
N ASN A 859 14.35 -53.81 -9.53
CA ASN A 859 14.53 -55.16 -9.01
C ASN A 859 15.21 -56.07 -10.06
N GLY A 860 16.28 -56.76 -9.66
CA GLY A 860 17.07 -57.62 -10.54
C GLY A 860 17.83 -56.89 -11.66
N ALA A 861 17.85 -55.56 -11.68
CA ALA A 861 18.51 -54.80 -12.74
C ALA A 861 20.04 -54.97 -12.69
N ASP A 862 20.68 -55.03 -13.86
CA ASP A 862 22.13 -54.99 -13.97
C ASP A 862 22.63 -53.54 -13.99
N LEU A 863 23.06 -53.08 -12.83
CA LEU A 863 23.63 -51.76 -12.58
C LEU A 863 25.12 -51.86 -12.20
N ARG A 864 25.82 -52.92 -12.63
CA ARG A 864 27.26 -53.06 -12.38
C ARG A 864 28.05 -51.91 -12.99
N GLY A 865 28.96 -51.34 -12.21
CA GLY A 865 29.86 -50.26 -12.65
C GLY A 865 29.19 -48.92 -12.99
N ILE A 866 27.90 -48.71 -12.67
CA ILE A 866 27.27 -47.41 -12.90
C ILE A 866 27.94 -46.31 -12.07
N LYS A 867 27.89 -45.07 -12.55
CA LYS A 867 28.44 -43.91 -11.85
C LYS A 867 27.34 -42.91 -11.56
N ILE A 868 26.86 -42.88 -10.31
CA ILE A 868 25.72 -42.06 -9.90
C ILE A 868 25.96 -41.36 -8.54
N PRO A 869 27.12 -40.71 -8.33
CA PRO A 869 27.44 -40.10 -7.05
C PRO A 869 26.39 -39.06 -6.65
N GLY A 870 25.95 -39.13 -5.40
CA GLY A 870 24.98 -38.20 -4.82
C GLY A 870 23.52 -38.46 -5.20
N ALA A 871 23.20 -39.48 -6.02
CA ALA A 871 21.83 -39.75 -6.46
C ALA A 871 20.86 -39.94 -5.29
N ASP A 872 19.62 -39.47 -5.46
CA ASP A 872 18.56 -39.67 -4.47
C ASP A 872 17.70 -40.87 -4.87
N LEU A 873 18.07 -42.03 -4.33
CA LEU A 873 17.41 -43.32 -4.56
C LEU A 873 16.42 -43.68 -3.43
N SER A 874 16.08 -42.71 -2.57
CA SER A 874 15.25 -42.93 -1.39
C SER A 874 13.88 -43.53 -1.75
N GLY A 875 13.43 -44.54 -1.01
CA GLY A 875 12.16 -45.22 -1.26
C GLY A 875 12.10 -46.05 -2.55
N GLY A 876 13.22 -46.19 -3.27
CA GLY A 876 13.30 -46.99 -4.49
C GLY A 876 13.30 -48.49 -4.23
N GLN A 877 12.91 -49.28 -5.24
CA GLN A 877 12.91 -50.75 -5.18
C GLN A 877 14.08 -51.31 -5.99
N PHE A 878 15.04 -51.90 -5.28
CA PHE A 878 16.31 -52.43 -5.77
C PHE A 878 16.56 -53.87 -5.25
N ASP A 879 15.49 -54.65 -5.03
CA ASP A 879 15.65 -56.04 -4.57
C ASP A 879 16.37 -56.87 -5.66
N SER A 880 17.38 -57.66 -5.28
CA SER A 880 18.21 -58.48 -6.18
C SER A 880 19.01 -57.70 -7.25
N THR A 881 19.09 -56.37 -7.15
CA THR A 881 19.85 -55.54 -8.11
C THR A 881 21.35 -55.82 -8.02
N GLN A 882 22.02 -55.84 -9.18
CA GLN A 882 23.46 -56.03 -9.29
C GLN A 882 24.14 -54.66 -9.35
N LEU A 883 24.84 -54.24 -8.29
CA LEU A 883 25.50 -52.94 -8.13
C LEU A 883 27.02 -53.08 -7.97
N GLN A 884 27.59 -54.21 -8.36
CA GLN A 884 29.01 -54.46 -8.14
C GLN A 884 29.90 -53.45 -8.87
N GLY A 885 30.90 -52.92 -8.17
CA GLY A 885 31.79 -51.87 -8.70
C GLY A 885 31.11 -50.53 -9.02
N ALA A 886 29.85 -50.32 -8.62
CA ALA A 886 29.16 -49.05 -8.84
C ALA A 886 29.76 -47.93 -7.97
N ASP A 887 29.79 -46.71 -8.49
CA ASP A 887 30.08 -45.51 -7.71
C ASP A 887 28.78 -44.98 -7.10
N LEU A 888 28.59 -45.27 -5.81
CA LEU A 888 27.45 -44.87 -5.00
C LEU A 888 27.83 -43.78 -3.99
N THR A 889 28.96 -43.09 -4.18
CA THR A 889 29.45 -42.08 -3.24
C THR A 889 28.37 -41.03 -2.94
N GLY A 890 28.01 -40.83 -1.67
CA GLY A 890 27.02 -39.86 -1.23
C GLY A 890 25.56 -40.17 -1.60
N VAL A 891 25.26 -41.35 -2.17
CA VAL A 891 23.91 -41.74 -2.58
C VAL A 891 22.98 -41.85 -1.37
N ASN A 892 21.74 -41.39 -1.54
CA ASN A 892 20.69 -41.56 -0.54
C ASN A 892 19.84 -42.80 -0.85
N LEU A 893 19.95 -43.84 -0.01
CA LEU A 893 19.18 -45.08 -0.04
C LEU A 893 18.18 -45.18 1.14
N SER A 894 17.86 -44.05 1.78
CA SER A 894 16.90 -44.01 2.88
C SER A 894 15.56 -44.63 2.44
N THR A 895 15.01 -45.53 3.25
CA THR A 895 13.73 -46.23 3.01
C THR A 895 13.66 -47.08 1.72
N SER A 896 14.78 -47.31 1.04
CA SER A 896 14.85 -48.13 -0.17
C SER A 896 14.83 -49.63 0.14
N TRP A 897 14.32 -50.44 -0.78
CA TRP A 897 14.29 -51.90 -0.66
C TRP A 897 15.50 -52.50 -1.38
N LEU A 898 16.37 -53.16 -0.62
CA LEU A 898 17.68 -53.66 -1.10
C LEU A 898 17.88 -55.16 -0.82
N ARG A 899 16.79 -55.93 -0.67
CA ARG A 899 16.89 -57.36 -0.31
C ARG A 899 17.64 -58.10 -1.41
N GLN A 900 18.70 -58.82 -1.04
CA GLN A 900 19.56 -59.56 -1.98
C GLN A 900 20.26 -58.69 -3.05
N ALA A 901 20.32 -57.36 -2.87
CA ALA A 901 21.12 -56.50 -3.74
C ALA A 901 22.62 -56.80 -3.50
N ASP A 902 23.40 -56.91 -4.58
CA ASP A 902 24.84 -57.15 -4.49
C ASP A 902 25.61 -55.86 -4.77
N MET A 903 26.20 -55.29 -3.71
CA MET A 903 27.01 -54.06 -3.74
C MET A 903 28.50 -54.36 -3.56
N SER A 904 28.96 -55.58 -3.87
CA SER A 904 30.38 -55.95 -3.78
C SER A 904 31.25 -54.99 -4.59
N ASP A 905 32.37 -54.54 -4.01
CA ASP A 905 33.30 -53.57 -4.62
C ASP A 905 32.70 -52.19 -4.99
N ALA A 906 31.47 -51.86 -4.55
CA ALA A 906 30.89 -50.55 -4.77
C ALA A 906 31.54 -49.47 -3.90
N HIS A 907 31.69 -48.25 -4.42
CA HIS A 907 32.14 -47.10 -3.63
C HIS A 907 30.97 -46.57 -2.81
N MET A 908 31.00 -46.79 -1.49
CA MET A 908 29.90 -46.45 -0.58
C MET A 908 30.21 -45.31 0.40
N GLU A 909 31.25 -44.51 0.12
CA GLU A 909 31.60 -43.37 0.97
C GLU A 909 30.42 -42.39 1.06
N GLY A 910 29.99 -42.04 2.28
CA GLY A 910 28.91 -41.08 2.51
C GLY A 910 27.50 -41.55 2.11
N VAL A 911 27.30 -42.83 1.76
CA VAL A 911 25.97 -43.39 1.48
C VAL A 911 25.06 -43.27 2.72
N ARG A 912 23.81 -42.88 2.49
CA ARG A 912 22.81 -42.69 3.56
C ARG A 912 21.73 -43.76 3.46
N PHE A 913 21.62 -44.62 4.47
CA PHE A 913 20.55 -45.63 4.56
C PHE A 913 19.32 -45.14 5.35
N GLY A 914 19.35 -43.90 5.85
CA GLY A 914 18.27 -43.28 6.62
C GLY A 914 18.29 -43.72 8.08
N GLU A 915 17.95 -44.98 8.34
CA GLU A 915 18.13 -45.59 9.66
C GLU A 915 19.52 -46.24 9.71
N LEU A 916 20.27 -45.95 10.78
CA LEU A 916 21.47 -46.73 11.08
C LEU A 916 21.00 -48.07 11.65
N PRO A 917 21.43 -49.21 11.10
CA PRO A 917 21.18 -50.48 11.76
C PRO A 917 21.76 -50.41 13.17
N TYR A 918 20.92 -50.61 14.18
CA TYR A 918 21.37 -50.81 15.55
C TYR A 918 21.49 -52.33 15.78
N LEU A 919 22.56 -52.74 16.45
CA LEU A 919 22.65 -54.07 17.01
C LEU A 919 21.89 -54.06 18.33
N GLU A 920 20.79 -54.79 18.40
CA GLU A 920 20.10 -55.04 19.65
C GLU A 920 21.01 -55.93 20.50
N MET A 921 21.58 -55.35 21.56
CA MET A 921 22.46 -56.05 22.49
C MET A 921 21.86 -55.98 23.88
N ASP A 922 21.91 -57.09 24.61
CA ASP A 922 21.29 -57.21 25.92
C ASP A 922 21.91 -56.25 26.98
N HIS A 923 23.09 -55.69 26.70
CA HIS A 923 23.91 -54.89 27.62
C HIS A 923 24.57 -53.69 26.89
N TYR A 924 24.98 -52.67 27.65
CA TYR A 924 25.71 -51.50 27.12
C TYR A 924 27.04 -51.91 26.47
N VAL A 925 27.26 -51.51 25.22
CA VAL A 925 28.52 -51.68 24.49
C VAL A 925 29.50 -50.57 24.88
N ASN A 926 30.67 -50.95 25.38
CA ASN A 926 31.73 -50.01 25.76
C ASN A 926 32.79 -49.87 24.67
N PHE A 927 32.95 -50.90 23.83
CA PHE A 927 33.96 -50.93 22.78
C PHE A 927 33.41 -51.58 21.52
N CYS A 928 33.74 -51.01 20.38
CA CYS A 928 33.50 -51.63 19.08
C CYS A 928 34.80 -51.65 18.27
N THR A 929 35.01 -52.74 17.53
CA THR A 929 36.17 -52.92 16.65
C THR A 929 35.76 -53.70 15.40
N TYR A 930 36.41 -53.39 14.27
CA TYR A 930 36.26 -54.18 13.05
C TYR A 930 37.45 -55.10 12.90
N SER A 931 37.24 -56.30 12.36
CA SER A 931 38.33 -57.17 11.93
C SER A 931 39.20 -56.45 10.89
N PRO A 932 40.48 -56.80 10.76
CA PRO A 932 41.38 -56.15 9.80
C PRO A 932 40.91 -56.23 8.34
N ASP A 933 40.09 -57.22 8.00
CA ASP A 933 39.47 -57.40 6.68
C ASP A 933 38.09 -56.73 6.55
N GLY A 934 37.61 -56.05 7.60
CA GLY A 934 36.32 -55.35 7.64
C GLY A 934 35.08 -56.25 7.66
N LYS A 935 35.24 -57.59 7.73
CA LYS A 935 34.12 -58.54 7.61
C LYS A 935 33.41 -58.86 8.91
N MET A 936 34.04 -58.62 10.05
CA MET A 936 33.46 -58.89 11.36
C MET A 936 33.48 -57.62 12.20
N LEU A 937 32.37 -57.37 12.88
CA LEU A 937 32.29 -56.36 13.94
C LEU A 937 32.33 -57.10 15.29
N GLY A 938 33.31 -56.77 16.12
CA GLY A 938 33.31 -57.11 17.53
C GLY A 938 32.72 -55.95 18.34
N ALA A 939 31.72 -56.24 19.17
CA ALA A 939 31.16 -55.31 20.14
C ALA A 939 31.26 -55.92 21.54
N ALA A 940 31.78 -55.17 22.51
CA ALA A 940 32.05 -55.63 23.88
C ALA A 940 31.58 -54.63 24.93
#